data_AF-E7CGI8-F1
#
_entry.id   AF-E7CGI8-F1
#
_cell.length_a   1.000
_cell.length_b   1.000
_cell.length_c   1.000
_cell.angle_alpha   90.00
_cell.angle_beta   90.00
_cell.angle_gamma   90.00
#
_symmetry.space_group_name_H-M   'P 1'
#
loop_
_entity.id
_entity.type
_entity.pdbx_description
1 polymer ?
#
loop_
_entity_poly.entity_id
_entity_poly.type
_entity_poly.pdbx_seq_one_letter_code
_entity_poly.pdbx_strand_id
1 'polypeptide(L)'
;MCSGSAGGILTPISSLDLNALGNLPAAKGVDAEQSALENGLTLVLKNIEFRLLDSDGATSAILEAHRSLAGDTSLREHLLAGVSAGLSCAEAIVASANHFCEEFSRSSSSYLQERALDVRDVCFQLLQQIYGEQRFPAPGKLTQPAICMADELTPSQFLELDKNHLKGLLLKSGGTTSHTVILARSFNIPTLVGVDIDALTPWQQQTIYIDGNAGAIVVEPGEAVARYYQQEARVQDALREQQRVWLTQQARTADGIRIEIAANIAHSVEAQAAFGNGAEGVGLFRTEMLYMDRTSAPGESELYNIFCQALESANGRSIIVRTMDIGGDKPVDYLNIPAEANPFLGYRAVRIYEEYASLFTTQLRSILRASAHGSLKIMIPMISSMEEILWVKEKLAEAKQQLRNEHIPFDEKIQLGIMLEVPSVMFIIDQCCEEIDFFSIGSNDLTQYLLAVDRDNAKVTRHYNSLNPAFLRALDYAVQAVHRQGKWIGLCGELGAKGSVLPLLVGLGLDELSMSAPSIPAAKARMAQLDSRECRKLLNQAMACRTSLEVEHLLAQFRMTQQDAPLVTAECITLESDWRSKEEVLKGMTDNLLLAGRCRYPRKLEADLWAREAVFSTGLGFSFAIPHSKSEHIEQSTISVARLQAPVRWGDDEAQFIIMLTLNKHAAGDQHMRIFSRLARRIMHEEFELGTRGSSRVDQEKQYVTLYFWKLKTGYYCSYHKY
;
A
#
# COMPACT_ATOMS: atom_id res chain seq x y z
N MET A 1 -6.47 -4.78 7.59
CA MET A 1 -6.11 -3.37 7.34
C MET A 1 -5.14 -3.20 6.19
N CYS A 2 -4.14 -4.07 6.07
CA CYS A 2 -3.24 -4.16 4.92
C CYS A 2 -3.34 -5.56 4.32
N SER A 3 -3.50 -5.65 3.00
CA SER A 3 -3.61 -6.90 2.25
C SER A 3 -2.29 -7.68 2.22
N GLY A 4 -2.34 -8.93 1.78
CA GLY A 4 -1.18 -9.81 1.65
C GLY A 4 -1.16 -10.91 2.71
N SER A 5 -0.29 -11.89 2.52
CA SER A 5 -0.10 -13.00 3.46
C SER A 5 1.38 -13.22 3.73
N ALA A 6 1.70 -13.63 4.95
CA ALA A 6 3.07 -13.92 5.32
C ALA A 6 3.14 -14.92 6.47
N GLY A 7 4.23 -15.67 6.53
CA GLY A 7 4.56 -16.56 7.64
C GLY A 7 5.77 -16.04 8.42
N GLY A 8 5.75 -16.23 9.73
CA GLY A 8 6.84 -15.83 10.59
C GLY A 8 6.65 -16.32 12.02
N ILE A 9 7.68 -16.12 12.84
CA ILE A 9 7.62 -16.44 14.26
C ILE A 9 6.82 -15.37 15.00
N LEU A 10 5.78 -15.78 15.74
CA LEU A 10 4.98 -14.86 16.54
C LEU A 10 5.85 -14.25 17.64
N THR A 11 6.17 -12.97 17.48
CA THR A 11 7.04 -12.24 18.39
C THR A 11 6.22 -11.18 19.11
N PRO A 12 6.01 -11.29 20.43
CA PRO A 12 5.46 -10.17 21.18
C PRO A 12 6.44 -9.01 21.11
N ILE A 13 5.93 -7.86 20.69
CA ILE A 13 6.56 -6.58 20.98
C ILE A 13 5.82 -6.07 22.20
N SER A 14 6.48 -6.16 23.35
CA SER A 14 5.98 -5.53 24.56
C SER A 14 5.85 -4.04 24.29
N SER A 15 4.66 -3.47 24.55
CA SER A 15 4.63 -2.06 24.92
C SER A 15 5.57 -1.89 26.12
N LEU A 16 6.32 -0.81 26.16
CA LEU A 16 7.45 -0.64 27.06
C LEU A 16 6.98 -0.44 28.52
N ASP A 17 6.56 -1.49 29.25
CA ASP A 17 6.04 -1.39 30.62
C ASP A 17 7.14 -1.40 31.68
N LEU A 18 7.47 -0.19 32.16
CA LEU A 18 8.46 0.04 33.20
C LEU A 18 8.03 -0.55 34.56
N ASN A 19 6.74 -0.76 34.79
CA ASN A 19 6.23 -1.35 36.05
C ASN A 19 6.38 -2.86 36.11
N ALA A 20 6.54 -3.52 34.97
CA ALA A 20 6.77 -4.96 34.87
C ALA A 20 8.26 -5.35 35.01
N LEU A 21 9.16 -4.37 35.19
CA LEU A 21 10.59 -4.60 35.39
C LEU A 21 10.86 -5.25 36.77
N GLY A 22 10.98 -6.58 36.78
CA GLY A 22 11.25 -7.33 38.00
C GLY A 22 12.66 -7.11 38.59
N ASN A 23 12.74 -7.09 39.93
CA ASN A 23 13.97 -7.06 40.74
C ASN A 23 14.93 -5.92 40.36
N LEU A 24 14.48 -4.67 40.59
CA LEU A 24 15.27 -3.47 40.36
C LEU A 24 16.56 -3.50 41.20
N PRO A 25 17.70 -2.99 40.66
CA PRO A 25 18.96 -2.89 41.41
C PRO A 25 18.77 -2.13 42.74
N ALA A 26 19.36 -2.67 43.81
CA ALA A 26 19.36 -2.01 45.12
C ALA A 26 20.20 -0.73 45.08
N ALA A 27 19.77 0.28 45.84
CA ALA A 27 20.47 1.55 45.96
C ALA A 27 21.87 1.36 46.54
N LYS A 28 22.86 2.03 45.92
CA LYS A 28 24.18 2.26 46.51
C LYS A 28 24.13 3.51 47.39
N GLY A 29 25.28 4.16 47.61
CA GLY A 29 25.31 5.46 48.27
C GLY A 29 24.74 6.56 47.37
N VAL A 30 24.09 7.56 47.96
CA VAL A 30 23.43 8.68 47.26
C VAL A 30 24.37 9.35 46.26
N ASP A 31 25.63 9.62 46.64
CA ASP A 31 26.62 10.23 45.74
C ASP A 31 26.95 9.36 44.52
N ALA A 32 26.97 8.03 44.71
CA ALA A 32 27.25 7.09 43.64
C ALA A 32 26.06 6.93 42.68
N GLU A 33 24.83 6.94 43.18
CA GLU A 33 23.62 6.93 42.37
C GLU A 33 23.45 8.26 41.62
N GLN A 34 23.62 9.41 42.28
CA GLN A 34 23.57 10.72 41.61
C GLN A 34 24.60 10.82 40.48
N SER A 35 25.84 10.37 40.72
CA SER A 35 26.86 10.35 39.67
C SER A 35 26.50 9.40 38.53
N ALA A 36 25.93 8.22 38.82
CA ALA A 36 25.48 7.28 37.81
C ALA A 36 24.33 7.84 36.96
N LEU A 37 23.37 8.53 37.58
CA LEU A 37 22.23 9.16 36.92
C LEU A 37 22.67 10.28 35.96
N GLU A 38 23.52 11.19 36.44
CA GLU A 38 24.05 12.31 35.64
C GLU A 38 24.90 11.83 34.46
N ASN A 39 25.74 10.81 34.69
CA ASN A 39 26.50 10.17 33.61
C ASN A 39 25.58 9.45 32.61
N GLY A 40 24.53 8.78 33.09
CA GLY A 40 23.51 8.12 32.28
C GLY A 40 22.76 9.10 31.38
N LEU A 41 22.26 10.21 31.94
CA LEU A 41 21.57 11.27 31.17
C LEU A 41 22.49 11.87 30.10
N THR A 42 23.74 12.13 30.44
CA THR A 42 24.75 12.62 29.49
C THR A 42 24.99 11.63 28.35
N LEU A 43 25.06 10.32 28.65
CA LEU A 43 25.23 9.28 27.65
C LEU A 43 23.99 9.10 26.76
N VAL A 44 22.78 9.17 27.34
CA VAL A 44 21.52 9.14 26.56
C VAL A 44 21.49 10.30 25.58
N LEU A 45 21.76 11.53 26.04
CA LEU A 45 21.81 12.72 25.18
C LEU A 45 22.85 12.58 24.07
N LYS A 46 24.07 12.13 24.40
CA LYS A 46 25.11 11.88 23.39
C LYS A 46 24.75 10.79 22.40
N ASN A 47 24.12 9.70 22.82
CA ASN A 47 23.68 8.62 21.92
C ASN A 47 22.51 9.04 21.04
N ILE A 48 21.62 9.89 21.54
CA ILE A 48 20.58 10.52 20.73
C ILE A 48 21.22 11.46 19.71
N GLU A 49 22.17 12.32 20.12
CA GLU A 49 22.92 13.22 19.22
C GLU A 49 23.75 12.45 18.18
N PHE A 50 24.36 11.32 18.54
CA PHE A 50 25.09 10.48 17.60
C PHE A 50 24.16 9.79 16.61
N ARG A 51 23.02 9.25 17.07
CA ARG A 51 22.02 8.67 16.17
C ARG A 51 21.43 9.73 15.24
N LEU A 52 21.22 10.94 15.72
CA LEU A 52 20.80 12.10 14.90
C LEU A 52 21.76 12.41 13.74
N LEU A 53 23.05 12.04 13.85
CA LEU A 53 24.04 12.23 12.77
C LEU A 53 23.95 11.17 11.66
N ASP A 54 23.41 9.98 11.97
CA ASP A 54 23.43 8.79 11.10
C ASP A 54 22.00 8.31 10.75
N SER A 55 20.97 9.04 11.19
CA SER A 55 19.56 8.66 11.07
C SER A 55 18.81 9.47 10.02
N ASP A 56 17.95 8.78 9.25
CA ASP A 56 17.00 9.41 8.34
C ASP A 56 15.96 10.25 9.11
N GLY A 57 15.44 11.33 8.50
CA GLY A 57 14.75 12.42 9.21
C GLY A 57 13.48 12.10 10.05
N ALA A 58 12.80 10.97 9.90
CA ALA A 58 11.66 10.63 10.77
C ALA A 58 12.13 10.06 12.10
N THR A 59 13.17 9.23 12.05
CA THR A 59 13.93 8.86 13.23
C THR A 59 14.51 10.11 13.87
N SER A 60 14.93 11.12 13.08
CA SER A 60 15.40 12.41 13.62
C SER A 60 14.34 13.18 14.42
N ALA A 61 13.10 13.34 13.92
CA ALA A 61 12.04 14.05 14.65
C ALA A 61 11.67 13.38 16.00
N ILE A 62 11.65 12.04 16.01
CA ILE A 62 11.45 11.25 17.23
C ILE A 62 12.65 11.42 18.17
N LEU A 63 13.88 11.35 17.63
CA LEU A 63 15.10 11.55 18.40
C LEU A 63 15.21 12.99 18.95
N GLU A 64 14.68 14.00 18.25
CA GLU A 64 14.56 15.38 18.74
C GLU A 64 13.54 15.48 19.88
N ALA A 65 12.39 14.80 19.78
CA ALA A 65 11.42 14.69 20.87
C ALA A 65 12.03 14.01 22.10
N HIS A 66 12.77 12.91 21.90
CA HIS A 66 13.53 12.22 22.95
C HIS A 66 14.64 13.09 23.53
N ARG A 67 15.35 13.88 22.70
CA ARG A 67 16.38 14.83 23.15
C ARG A 67 15.77 15.91 24.03
N SER A 68 14.61 16.45 23.63
CA SER A 68 13.88 17.46 24.41
C SER A 68 13.46 16.91 25.76
N LEU A 69 12.96 15.68 25.83
CA LEU A 69 12.55 15.04 27.09
C LEU A 69 13.75 14.66 27.96
N ALA A 70 14.81 14.08 27.38
CA ALA A 70 16.02 13.72 28.11
C ALA A 70 16.77 14.95 28.63
N GLY A 71 16.63 16.09 27.95
CA GLY A 71 17.18 17.39 28.37
C GLY A 71 16.23 18.23 29.24
N ASP A 72 15.04 17.73 29.56
CA ASP A 72 14.03 18.48 30.31
C ASP A 72 14.42 18.65 31.78
N THR A 73 14.32 19.88 32.28
CA THR A 73 14.72 20.23 33.65
C THR A 73 13.80 19.57 34.68
N SER A 74 12.49 19.49 34.41
CA SER A 74 11.52 18.92 35.35
C SER A 74 11.69 17.40 35.48
N LEU A 75 11.95 16.69 34.39
CA LEU A 75 12.30 15.26 34.44
C LEU A 75 13.58 15.04 35.26
N ARG A 76 14.61 15.86 35.03
CA ARG A 76 15.88 15.77 35.76
C ARG A 76 15.72 16.03 37.26
N GLU A 77 14.98 17.07 37.63
CA GLU A 77 14.71 17.41 39.04
C GLU A 77 13.97 16.29 39.75
N HIS A 78 12.96 15.68 39.11
CA HIS A 78 12.19 14.59 39.70
C HIS A 78 13.05 13.32 39.88
N LEU A 79 13.91 13.00 38.92
CA LEU A 79 14.88 11.89 39.03
C LEU A 79 15.87 12.10 40.18
N LEU A 80 16.44 13.31 40.31
CA LEU A 80 17.38 13.65 41.38
C LEU A 80 16.72 13.65 42.76
N ALA A 81 15.46 14.10 42.85
CA ALA A 81 14.69 14.06 44.09
C ALA A 81 14.48 12.62 44.57
N GLY A 82 14.14 11.70 43.66
CA GLY A 82 14.00 10.27 43.97
C GLY A 82 15.29 9.65 44.52
N VAL A 83 16.43 9.90 43.87
CA VAL A 83 17.73 9.40 44.32
C VAL A 83 18.14 10.02 45.67
N SER A 84 17.87 11.31 45.87
CA SER A 84 18.18 12.01 47.12
C SER A 84 17.32 11.51 48.30
N ALA A 85 16.14 10.95 48.01
CA ALA A 85 15.28 10.28 48.97
C ALA A 85 15.71 8.83 49.29
N GLY A 86 16.81 8.34 48.69
CA GLY A 86 17.38 7.03 48.95
C GLY A 86 16.95 5.92 47.99
N LEU A 87 16.24 6.25 46.90
CA LEU A 87 15.93 5.29 45.83
C LEU A 87 17.18 4.98 45.01
N SER A 88 17.25 3.77 44.44
CA SER A 88 18.24 3.49 43.40
C SER A 88 17.92 4.28 42.13
N CYS A 89 18.88 4.48 41.23
CA CYS A 89 18.60 5.09 39.93
C CYS A 89 17.46 4.37 39.19
N ALA A 90 17.41 3.04 39.25
CA ALA A 90 16.35 2.28 38.59
C ALA A 90 14.96 2.56 39.18
N GLU A 91 14.85 2.61 40.50
CA GLU A 91 13.59 2.93 41.19
C GLU A 91 13.16 4.38 40.93
N ALA A 92 14.10 5.33 40.99
CA ALA A 92 13.85 6.74 40.68
C ALA A 92 13.39 6.94 39.23
N ILE A 93 13.98 6.20 38.28
CA ILE A 93 13.59 6.27 36.87
C ILE A 93 12.17 5.73 36.64
N VAL A 94 11.84 4.57 37.21
CA VAL A 94 10.49 4.00 37.10
C VAL A 94 9.46 4.92 37.77
N ALA A 95 9.77 5.46 38.95
CA ALA A 95 8.88 6.38 39.66
C ALA A 95 8.63 7.68 38.88
N SER A 96 9.68 8.29 38.31
CA SER A 96 9.56 9.49 37.48
C SER A 96 8.78 9.20 36.21
N ALA A 97 9.04 8.08 35.54
CA ALA A 97 8.29 7.71 34.34
C ALA A 97 6.79 7.56 34.65
N ASN A 98 6.43 6.87 35.74
CA ASN A 98 5.03 6.73 36.16
C ASN A 98 4.38 8.07 36.48
N HIS A 99 5.07 8.94 37.21
CA HIS A 99 4.55 10.26 37.57
C HIS A 99 4.17 11.06 36.32
N PHE A 100 5.12 11.25 35.40
CA PHE A 100 4.87 12.00 34.17
C PHE A 100 3.87 11.27 33.24
N CYS A 101 3.91 9.94 33.16
CA CYS A 101 2.94 9.17 32.39
C CYS A 101 1.52 9.31 32.94
N GLU A 102 1.33 9.33 34.25
CA GLU A 102 0.01 9.56 34.86
C GLU A 102 -0.49 10.98 34.61
N GLU A 103 0.38 11.99 34.74
CA GLU A 103 0.03 13.38 34.41
C GLU A 103 -0.36 13.53 32.94
N PHE A 104 0.41 12.91 32.05
CA PHE A 104 0.18 12.93 30.62
C PHE A 104 -1.04 12.09 30.20
N SER A 105 -1.32 10.96 30.85
CA SER A 105 -2.51 10.13 30.58
C SER A 105 -3.80 10.77 31.09
N ARG A 106 -3.72 11.61 32.14
CA ARG A 106 -4.85 12.41 32.65
C ARG A 106 -5.10 13.68 31.85
N SER A 107 -4.17 14.05 30.96
CA SER A 107 -4.37 15.14 30.03
C SER A 107 -5.50 14.82 29.08
N SER A 108 -6.34 15.81 28.77
CA SER A 108 -7.35 15.71 27.71
C SER A 108 -6.75 15.80 26.31
N SER A 109 -5.43 15.82 26.18
CA SER A 109 -4.73 16.02 24.92
C SER A 109 -4.00 14.77 24.46
N SER A 110 -4.33 14.32 23.24
CA SER A 110 -3.78 13.10 22.63
C SER A 110 -2.25 13.15 22.52
N TYR A 111 -1.64 14.30 22.24
CA TYR A 111 -0.17 14.41 22.21
C TYR A 111 0.52 14.38 23.56
N LEU A 112 -0.10 14.87 24.64
CA LEU A 112 0.47 14.60 25.95
C LEU A 112 0.34 13.11 26.26
N GLN A 113 -0.78 12.48 25.91
CA GLN A 113 -0.95 11.02 26.03
C GLN A 113 0.09 10.24 25.19
N GLU A 114 0.44 10.68 23.97
CA GLU A 114 1.52 10.11 23.16
C GLU A 114 2.92 10.39 23.76
N ARG A 115 3.14 11.57 24.36
CA ARG A 115 4.38 11.89 25.10
C ARG A 115 4.59 10.97 26.30
N ALA A 116 3.54 10.37 26.86
CA ALA A 116 3.71 9.34 27.89
C ALA A 116 4.51 8.13 27.36
N LEU A 117 4.34 7.78 26.08
CA LEU A 117 5.13 6.72 25.44
C LEU A 117 6.58 7.16 25.23
N ASP A 118 6.81 8.40 24.76
CA ASP A 118 8.16 8.95 24.57
C ASP A 118 8.93 9.06 25.91
N VAL A 119 8.24 9.43 27.00
CA VAL A 119 8.83 9.49 28.35
C VAL A 119 9.24 8.10 28.81
N ARG A 120 8.39 7.09 28.59
CA ARG A 120 8.74 5.68 28.89
C ARG A 120 9.96 5.26 28.11
N ASP A 121 10.03 5.58 26.82
CA ASP A 121 11.15 5.24 25.95
C ASP A 121 12.46 5.94 26.39
N VAL A 122 12.43 7.22 26.74
CA VAL A 122 13.61 7.95 27.27
C VAL A 122 14.05 7.38 28.62
N CYS A 123 13.13 7.13 29.54
CA CYS A 123 13.43 6.53 30.84
C CYS A 123 14.02 5.13 30.69
N PHE A 124 13.56 4.34 29.74
CA PHE A 124 14.12 3.02 29.48
C PHE A 124 15.52 3.08 28.86
N GLN A 125 15.75 3.99 27.91
CA GLN A 125 17.09 4.22 27.37
C GLN A 125 18.06 4.62 28.50
N LEU A 126 17.60 5.41 29.48
CA LEU A 126 18.38 5.77 30.64
C LEU A 126 18.73 4.56 31.52
N LEU A 127 17.79 3.63 31.74
CA LEU A 127 18.07 2.35 32.42
C LEU A 127 19.14 1.54 31.68
N GLN A 128 19.07 1.49 30.34
CA GLN A 128 20.05 0.79 29.52
C GLN A 128 21.45 1.41 29.61
N GLN A 129 21.56 2.74 29.64
CA GLN A 129 22.87 3.40 29.78
C GLN A 129 23.51 3.17 31.15
N ILE A 130 22.70 3.15 32.22
CA ILE A 130 23.22 3.01 33.59
C ILE A 130 23.59 1.55 33.91
N TYR A 131 22.81 0.58 33.44
CA TYR A 131 22.93 -0.83 33.87
C TYR A 131 23.27 -1.80 32.73
N GLY A 132 23.25 -1.35 31.48
CA GLY A 132 23.57 -2.13 30.29
C GLY A 132 22.38 -2.86 29.66
N GLU A 133 22.44 -3.06 28.34
CA GLU A 133 21.42 -3.77 27.55
C GLU A 133 21.26 -5.25 27.94
N GLN A 134 22.27 -5.88 28.56
CA GLN A 134 22.15 -7.24 29.09
C GLN A 134 21.18 -7.32 30.28
N ARG A 135 21.05 -6.23 31.05
CA ARG A 135 20.13 -6.13 32.18
C ARG A 135 18.76 -5.62 31.75
N PHE A 136 18.71 -4.73 30.76
CA PHE A 136 17.50 -4.14 30.19
C PHE A 136 17.51 -4.23 28.65
N PRO A 137 17.14 -5.36 28.03
CA PRO A 137 17.20 -5.53 26.58
C PRO A 137 16.12 -4.72 25.85
N ALA A 138 16.46 -4.07 24.73
CA ALA A 138 15.49 -3.37 23.89
C ALA A 138 14.44 -4.36 23.35
N PRO A 139 13.13 -4.06 23.49
CA PRO A 139 12.11 -4.94 22.95
C PRO A 139 12.20 -4.98 21.41
N GLY A 140 12.04 -6.17 20.83
CA GLY A 140 11.73 -6.30 19.41
C GLY A 140 12.89 -6.38 18.41
N LYS A 141 14.14 -6.67 18.82
CA LYS A 141 15.20 -6.98 17.83
C LYS A 141 14.84 -8.26 17.07
N LEU A 142 14.38 -8.11 15.83
CA LEU A 142 14.02 -9.22 14.97
C LEU A 142 15.28 -9.86 14.40
N THR A 143 15.57 -11.10 14.80
CA THR A 143 16.70 -11.90 14.30
C THR A 143 16.31 -12.88 13.18
N GLN A 144 15.01 -13.01 12.92
CA GLN A 144 14.42 -13.94 11.98
C GLN A 144 13.07 -13.41 11.48
N PRO A 145 12.52 -13.95 10.37
CA PRO A 145 11.19 -13.59 9.89
C PRO A 145 10.13 -13.70 10.99
N ALA A 146 9.50 -12.57 11.33
CA ALA A 146 8.62 -12.46 12.49
C ALA A 146 7.28 -11.83 12.13
N ILE A 147 6.22 -12.31 12.79
CA ILE A 147 4.93 -11.62 12.87
C ILE A 147 4.87 -10.97 14.23
N CYS A 148 4.88 -9.64 14.26
CA CYS A 148 4.92 -8.89 15.49
C CYS A 148 3.50 -8.70 16.02
N MET A 149 3.30 -8.98 17.31
CA MET A 149 2.05 -8.66 18.01
C MET A 149 2.30 -7.62 19.10
N ALA A 150 1.47 -6.59 19.17
CA ALA A 150 1.56 -5.54 20.17
C ALA A 150 0.16 -4.98 20.45
N ASP A 151 -0.11 -4.56 21.70
CA ASP A 151 -1.38 -3.88 22.01
C ASP A 151 -1.53 -2.64 21.11
N GLU A 152 -0.49 -1.81 21.14
CA GLU A 152 -0.28 -0.66 20.27
C GLU A 152 1.22 -0.58 19.93
N LEU A 153 1.52 0.02 18.78
CA LEU A 153 2.89 0.24 18.32
C LEU A 153 3.01 1.68 17.84
N THR A 154 3.96 2.43 18.39
CA THR A 154 4.22 3.79 17.94
C THR A 154 4.88 3.79 16.55
N PRO A 155 4.76 4.87 15.76
CA PRO A 155 5.50 5.00 14.50
C PRO A 155 7.01 4.81 14.67
N SER A 156 7.57 5.28 15.79
CA SER A 156 8.98 5.11 16.17
C SER A 156 9.36 3.65 16.31
N GLN A 157 8.63 2.92 17.14
CA GLN A 157 8.85 1.50 17.38
C GLN A 157 8.67 0.71 16.08
N PHE A 158 7.69 1.07 15.25
CA PHE A 158 7.55 0.47 13.93
C PHE A 158 8.80 0.70 13.10
N LEU A 159 9.28 1.93 12.95
CA LEU A 159 10.44 2.25 12.10
C LEU A 159 11.74 1.59 12.58
N GLU A 160 11.92 1.38 13.88
CA GLU A 160 13.07 0.66 14.45
C GLU A 160 13.09 -0.84 14.11
N LEU A 161 11.94 -1.44 13.78
CA LEU A 161 11.88 -2.84 13.35
C LEU A 161 12.53 -3.02 11.99
N ASP A 162 13.46 -3.98 11.91
CA ASP A 162 14.09 -4.40 10.66
C ASP A 162 13.03 -4.90 9.66
N LYS A 163 12.83 -4.13 8.58
CA LYS A 163 11.84 -4.41 7.54
C LYS A 163 12.14 -5.67 6.74
N ASN A 164 13.37 -6.17 6.78
CA ASN A 164 13.70 -7.46 6.16
C ASN A 164 13.11 -8.63 6.95
N HIS A 165 13.03 -8.50 8.27
CA HIS A 165 12.52 -9.53 9.17
C HIS A 165 11.06 -9.33 9.57
N LEU A 166 10.53 -8.11 9.57
CA LEU A 166 9.12 -7.85 9.84
C LEU A 166 8.23 -8.35 8.68
N LYS A 167 7.54 -9.47 8.89
CA LYS A 167 6.67 -10.10 7.88
C LYS A 167 5.20 -9.77 8.04
N GLY A 168 4.76 -9.37 9.22
CA GLY A 168 3.38 -9.00 9.48
C GLY A 168 3.21 -8.32 10.83
N LEU A 169 2.09 -7.64 11.00
CA LEU A 169 1.75 -6.90 12.22
C LEU A 169 0.33 -7.26 12.70
N LEU A 170 0.21 -7.57 14.00
CA LEU A 170 -1.03 -7.84 14.69
C LEU A 170 -1.18 -6.82 15.83
N LEU A 171 -2.22 -5.99 15.76
CA LEU A 171 -2.48 -4.94 16.76
C LEU A 171 -3.81 -5.18 17.48
N LYS A 172 -3.85 -4.90 18.79
CA LYS A 172 -5.10 -4.94 19.56
C LYS A 172 -5.98 -3.75 19.22
N SER A 173 -5.41 -2.54 19.22
CA SER A 173 -6.08 -1.29 18.85
C SER A 173 -5.40 -0.61 17.65
N GLY A 174 -6.18 0.18 16.91
CA GLY A 174 -5.72 0.96 15.75
C GLY A 174 -6.75 1.06 14.62
N GLY A 175 -7.07 2.30 14.21
CA GLY A 175 -7.97 2.56 13.08
C GLY A 175 -7.26 2.49 11.72
N THR A 176 -8.02 2.61 10.62
CA THR A 176 -7.45 2.75 9.26
C THR A 176 -6.60 4.02 9.11
N THR A 177 -6.83 4.99 10.00
CA THR A 177 -6.11 6.26 10.14
C THR A 177 -4.89 6.18 11.06
N SER A 178 -4.67 5.05 11.76
CA SER A 178 -3.50 4.90 12.63
C SER A 178 -2.22 5.05 11.81
N HIS A 179 -1.33 5.93 12.27
CA HIS A 179 -0.04 6.20 11.62
C HIS A 179 0.77 4.92 11.36
N THR A 180 0.79 4.00 12.32
CA THR A 180 1.47 2.71 12.16
C THR A 180 0.84 1.83 11.08
N VAL A 181 -0.49 1.84 10.93
CA VAL A 181 -1.20 1.09 9.88
C VAL A 181 -0.94 1.69 8.49
N ILE A 182 -0.89 3.02 8.39
CA ILE A 182 -0.54 3.74 7.16
C ILE A 182 0.89 3.38 6.73
N LEU A 183 1.85 3.47 7.66
CA LEU A 183 3.24 3.09 7.40
C LEU A 183 3.33 1.62 6.97
N ALA A 184 2.71 0.70 7.71
CA ALA A 184 2.70 -0.71 7.35
C ALA A 184 2.17 -0.97 5.93
N ARG A 185 1.12 -0.24 5.50
CA ARG A 185 0.59 -0.32 4.14
C ARG A 185 1.62 0.12 3.10
N SER A 186 2.32 1.23 3.34
CA SER A 186 3.30 1.78 2.42
C SER A 186 4.55 0.92 2.29
N PHE A 187 4.92 0.22 3.36
CA PHE A 187 5.97 -0.81 3.35
C PHE A 187 5.48 -2.20 2.89
N ASN A 188 4.22 -2.32 2.45
CA ASN A 188 3.60 -3.58 1.99
C ASN A 188 3.64 -4.71 3.05
N ILE A 189 3.42 -4.37 4.32
CA ILE A 189 3.40 -5.30 5.45
C ILE A 189 1.95 -5.67 5.79
N PRO A 190 1.56 -6.94 5.66
CA PRO A 190 0.23 -7.43 6.07
C PRO A 190 -0.07 -7.06 7.52
N THR A 191 -1.23 -6.44 7.75
CA THR A 191 -1.59 -5.89 9.08
C THR A 191 -3.05 -6.16 9.41
N LEU A 192 -3.28 -6.78 10.56
CA LEU A 192 -4.59 -6.97 11.18
C LEU A 192 -4.66 -6.16 12.47
N VAL A 193 -5.82 -5.56 12.72
CA VAL A 193 -6.08 -4.75 13.90
C VAL A 193 -7.40 -5.19 14.52
N GLY A 194 -7.60 -4.96 15.82
CA GLY A 194 -8.71 -5.55 16.57
C GLY A 194 -8.45 -7.00 16.94
N VAL A 195 -7.17 -7.39 17.03
CA VAL A 195 -6.76 -8.75 17.33
C VAL A 195 -6.83 -8.99 18.83
N ASP A 196 -7.44 -10.10 19.24
CA ASP A 196 -7.35 -10.59 20.60
C ASP A 196 -5.96 -11.20 20.83
N ILE A 197 -5.03 -10.39 21.36
CA ILE A 197 -3.65 -10.79 21.60
C ILE A 197 -3.55 -11.85 22.70
N ASP A 198 -4.44 -11.80 23.70
CA ASP A 198 -4.44 -12.75 24.81
C ASP A 198 -4.68 -14.17 24.29
N ALA A 199 -5.58 -14.32 23.30
CA ALA A 199 -5.83 -15.59 22.62
C ALA A 199 -4.61 -16.13 21.83
N LEU A 200 -3.65 -15.28 21.47
CA LEU A 200 -2.45 -15.65 20.73
C LEU A 200 -1.24 -15.98 21.60
N THR A 201 -1.30 -15.67 22.90
CA THR A 201 -0.24 -15.93 23.88
C THR A 201 0.29 -17.37 23.88
N PRO A 202 -0.54 -18.44 23.76
CA PRO A 202 -0.05 -19.82 23.72
C PRO A 202 0.89 -20.13 22.53
N TRP A 203 0.82 -19.31 21.47
CA TRP A 203 1.52 -19.52 20.20
C TRP A 203 2.77 -18.66 20.06
N GLN A 204 3.17 -17.95 21.12
CA GLN A 204 4.40 -17.15 21.11
C GLN A 204 5.62 -18.00 20.74
N GLN A 205 6.52 -17.40 19.97
CA GLN A 205 7.74 -18.05 19.46
C GLN A 205 7.47 -19.27 18.55
N GLN A 206 6.23 -19.47 18.09
CA GLN A 206 5.89 -20.47 17.09
C GLN A 206 5.66 -19.84 15.73
N THR A 207 5.75 -20.65 14.68
CA THR A 207 5.41 -20.21 13.33
C THR A 207 3.90 -20.06 13.20
N ILE A 208 3.49 -18.87 12.79
CA ILE A 208 2.11 -18.55 12.45
C ILE A 208 2.05 -17.91 11.05
N TYR A 209 0.85 -17.85 10.48
CA TYR A 209 0.59 -17.09 9.26
C TYR A 209 -0.45 -16.00 9.51
N ILE A 210 -0.25 -14.87 8.85
CA ILE A 210 -1.24 -13.80 8.72
C ILE A 210 -1.75 -13.78 7.28
N ASP A 211 -3.06 -13.66 7.09
CA ASP A 211 -3.66 -13.36 5.79
C ASP A 211 -4.55 -12.12 5.92
N GLY A 212 -4.00 -10.98 5.52
CA GLY A 212 -4.67 -9.69 5.50
C GLY A 212 -5.81 -9.60 4.49
N ASN A 213 -5.87 -10.49 3.48
CA ASN A 213 -6.99 -10.56 2.55
C ASN A 213 -8.17 -11.33 3.14
N ALA A 214 -7.88 -12.41 3.88
CA ALA A 214 -8.91 -13.21 4.55
C ALA A 214 -9.32 -12.63 5.91
N GLY A 215 -8.53 -11.70 6.47
CA GLY A 215 -8.73 -11.22 7.84
C GLY A 215 -8.40 -12.30 8.88
N ALA A 216 -7.50 -13.23 8.57
CA ALA A 216 -7.29 -14.45 9.34
C ALA A 216 -5.87 -14.56 9.90
N ILE A 217 -5.78 -15.21 11.06
CA ILE A 217 -4.53 -15.61 11.71
C ILE A 217 -4.56 -17.13 11.80
N VAL A 218 -3.51 -17.79 11.34
CA VAL A 218 -3.38 -19.24 11.36
C VAL A 218 -2.29 -19.62 12.33
N VAL A 219 -2.71 -20.27 13.41
CA VAL A 219 -1.85 -20.88 14.44
C VAL A 219 -1.77 -22.39 14.21
N GLU A 220 -0.66 -23.01 14.63
CA GLU A 220 -0.40 -24.45 14.43
C GLU A 220 -0.72 -24.94 13.00
N PRO A 221 -0.10 -24.35 11.96
CA PRO A 221 -0.44 -24.70 10.59
C PRO A 221 -0.04 -26.16 10.32
N GLY A 222 -1.05 -27.02 10.09
CA GLY A 222 -0.82 -28.36 9.55
C GLY A 222 -0.17 -28.31 8.17
N GLU A 223 0.37 -29.45 7.69
CA GLU A 223 1.16 -29.50 6.44
C GLU A 223 0.43 -28.86 5.25
N ALA A 224 -0.86 -29.15 5.06
CA ALA A 224 -1.66 -28.60 3.96
C ALA A 224 -1.74 -27.06 4.01
N VAL A 225 -1.91 -26.47 5.20
CA VAL A 225 -2.01 -25.02 5.35
C VAL A 225 -0.65 -24.35 5.18
N ALA A 226 0.42 -24.95 5.72
CA ALA A 226 1.78 -24.46 5.50
C ALA A 226 2.14 -24.46 4.01
N ARG A 227 1.78 -25.52 3.27
CA ARG A 227 2.01 -25.62 1.82
C ARG A 227 1.17 -24.60 1.03
N TYR A 228 -0.07 -24.34 1.43
CA TYR A 228 -0.90 -23.27 0.83
C TYR A 228 -0.18 -21.92 0.89
N TYR A 229 0.33 -21.51 2.06
CA TYR A 229 1.01 -20.22 2.19
C TYR A 229 2.42 -20.20 1.57
N GLN A 230 3.13 -21.32 1.51
CA GLN A 230 4.35 -21.43 0.71
C GLN A 230 4.07 -21.18 -0.77
N GLN A 231 2.94 -21.67 -1.28
CA GLN A 231 2.52 -21.43 -2.65
C GLN A 231 2.14 -19.97 -2.89
N GLU A 232 1.43 -19.32 -1.96
CA GLU A 232 1.19 -17.87 -2.01
C GLU A 232 2.51 -17.09 -2.10
N ALA A 233 3.49 -17.40 -1.24
CA ALA A 233 4.78 -16.74 -1.24
C ALA A 233 5.53 -16.90 -2.57
N ARG A 234 5.58 -18.12 -3.14
CA ARG A 234 6.20 -18.38 -4.45
C ARG A 234 5.59 -17.54 -5.57
N VAL A 235 4.27 -17.35 -5.56
CA VAL A 235 3.56 -16.55 -6.57
C VAL A 235 3.89 -15.07 -6.41
N GLN A 236 3.92 -14.56 -5.18
CA GLN A 236 4.32 -13.17 -4.92
C GLN A 236 5.78 -12.92 -5.34
N ASP A 237 6.69 -13.85 -5.08
CA ASP A 237 8.09 -13.75 -5.53
C ASP A 237 8.20 -13.73 -7.05
N ALA A 238 7.47 -14.61 -7.74
CA ALA A 238 7.45 -14.65 -9.20
C ALA A 238 6.88 -13.35 -9.81
N LEU A 239 5.80 -12.80 -9.25
CA LEU A 239 5.26 -11.51 -9.68
C LEU A 239 6.25 -10.37 -9.47
N ARG A 240 6.92 -10.33 -8.31
CA ARG A 240 7.96 -9.33 -8.03
C ARG A 240 9.10 -9.41 -9.04
N GLU A 241 9.56 -10.62 -9.37
CA GLU A 241 10.62 -10.80 -10.35
C GLU A 241 10.18 -10.36 -11.76
N GLN A 242 8.96 -10.73 -12.19
CA GLN A 242 8.39 -10.24 -13.46
C GLN A 242 8.28 -8.71 -13.51
N GLN A 243 8.02 -8.09 -12.35
CA GLN A 243 7.81 -6.65 -12.24
C GLN A 243 9.10 -5.85 -12.00
N ARG A 244 10.21 -6.51 -11.69
CA ARG A 244 11.50 -5.88 -11.32
C ARG A 244 12.03 -4.90 -12.37
N VAL A 245 11.79 -5.18 -13.64
CA VAL A 245 12.18 -4.30 -14.76
C VAL A 245 11.48 -2.93 -14.67
N TRP A 246 10.26 -2.87 -14.14
CA TRP A 246 9.47 -1.64 -14.07
C TRP A 246 9.88 -0.71 -12.92
N LEU A 247 10.77 -1.15 -12.03
CA LEU A 247 11.33 -0.33 -10.96
C LEU A 247 12.17 0.83 -11.52
N THR A 248 12.79 0.65 -12.70
CA THR A 248 13.66 1.67 -13.31
C THR A 248 13.14 2.20 -14.63
N GLN A 249 12.22 1.49 -15.30
CA GLN A 249 11.66 1.93 -16.57
C GLN A 249 10.64 3.06 -16.40
N GLN A 250 10.71 4.01 -17.34
CA GLN A 250 9.67 5.04 -17.49
C GLN A 250 8.38 4.42 -17.97
N ALA A 251 7.28 4.95 -17.46
CA ALA A 251 5.98 4.45 -17.76
C ALA A 251 5.48 5.01 -19.10
N ARG A 252 5.26 4.11 -20.06
CA ARG A 252 4.77 4.42 -21.40
C ARG A 252 3.74 3.41 -21.83
N THR A 253 2.81 3.83 -22.68
CA THR A 253 1.89 2.95 -23.41
C THR A 253 2.63 2.17 -24.49
N ALA A 254 2.00 1.14 -25.05
CA ALA A 254 2.55 0.34 -26.16
C ALA A 254 2.86 1.19 -27.40
N ASP A 255 2.08 2.27 -27.62
CA ASP A 255 2.28 3.25 -28.69
C ASP A 255 3.19 4.43 -28.27
N GLY A 256 3.83 4.36 -27.10
CA GLY A 256 4.91 5.25 -26.68
C GLY A 256 4.50 6.52 -25.93
N ILE A 257 3.21 6.72 -25.67
CA ILE A 257 2.70 7.86 -24.90
C ILE A 257 3.19 7.75 -23.46
N ARG A 258 3.82 8.81 -22.96
CA ARG A 258 4.31 8.88 -21.58
C ARG A 258 3.18 9.34 -20.68
N ILE A 259 3.02 8.66 -19.55
CA ILE A 259 2.18 9.08 -18.42
C ILE A 259 3.05 8.91 -17.18
N GLU A 260 3.21 9.96 -16.38
CA GLU A 260 4.03 9.87 -15.17
C GLU A 260 3.33 9.01 -14.11
N ILE A 261 4.02 8.00 -13.57
CA ILE A 261 3.48 7.16 -12.49
C ILE A 261 4.17 7.56 -11.18
N ALA A 262 3.39 8.21 -10.32
CA ALA A 262 3.85 8.80 -9.07
C ALA A 262 3.30 8.04 -7.84
N ALA A 263 3.83 8.37 -6.67
CA ALA A 263 3.38 7.82 -5.39
C ALA A 263 2.57 8.82 -4.56
N ASN A 264 1.57 8.30 -3.85
CA ASN A 264 0.93 8.98 -2.74
C ASN A 264 1.67 8.62 -1.44
N ILE A 265 2.06 9.61 -0.64
CA ILE A 265 2.70 9.44 0.66
C ILE A 265 2.00 10.30 1.72
N ALA A 266 2.08 9.89 2.99
CA ALA A 266 1.63 10.68 4.14
C ALA A 266 2.79 11.07 5.08
N HIS A 267 3.92 10.37 5.00
CA HIS A 267 5.14 10.63 5.73
C HIS A 267 6.36 10.65 4.80
N SER A 268 7.35 11.46 5.14
CA SER A 268 8.62 11.59 4.40
C SER A 268 9.36 10.25 4.21
N VAL A 269 9.29 9.35 5.20
CA VAL A 269 9.92 8.00 5.12
C VAL A 269 9.36 7.11 4.01
N GLU A 270 8.11 7.34 3.61
CA GLU A 270 7.50 6.55 2.54
C GLU A 270 8.11 6.91 1.18
N ALA A 271 8.76 8.07 1.05
CA ALA A 271 9.38 8.51 -0.19
C ALA A 271 10.44 7.52 -0.67
N GLN A 272 11.33 7.05 0.21
CA GLN A 272 12.38 6.09 -0.14
C GLN A 272 11.78 4.78 -0.68
N ALA A 273 10.77 4.23 0.01
CA ALA A 273 10.06 3.03 -0.42
C ALA A 273 9.30 3.24 -1.74
N ALA A 274 8.68 4.41 -1.93
CA ALA A 274 7.99 4.78 -3.16
C ALA A 274 8.95 4.82 -4.36
N PHE A 275 10.09 5.49 -4.23
CA PHE A 275 11.10 5.54 -5.28
C PHE A 275 11.75 4.17 -5.51
N GLY A 276 11.94 3.36 -4.47
CA GLY A 276 12.39 1.97 -4.58
C GLY A 276 11.41 1.07 -5.34
N ASN A 277 10.11 1.37 -5.30
CA ASN A 277 9.06 0.73 -6.10
C ASN A 277 8.92 1.33 -7.52
N GLY A 278 9.82 2.24 -7.91
CA GLY A 278 9.87 2.82 -9.25
C GLY A 278 8.95 4.01 -9.48
N ALA A 279 8.52 4.72 -8.43
CA ALA A 279 7.84 6.00 -8.59
C ALA A 279 8.70 7.01 -9.38
N GLU A 280 8.09 7.72 -10.32
CA GLU A 280 8.73 8.80 -11.08
C GLU A 280 8.67 10.15 -10.38
N GLY A 281 7.84 10.26 -9.35
CA GLY A 281 7.64 11.43 -8.49
C GLY A 281 6.73 11.07 -7.32
N VAL A 282 6.44 12.06 -6.47
CA VAL A 282 5.36 11.98 -5.49
C VAL A 282 4.25 12.91 -5.95
N GLY A 283 3.13 12.35 -6.40
CA GLY A 283 2.00 13.12 -6.95
C GLY A 283 1.06 13.63 -5.87
N LEU A 284 1.21 13.13 -4.64
CA LEU A 284 0.50 13.60 -3.46
C LEU A 284 1.29 13.31 -2.18
N PHE A 285 1.85 14.34 -1.57
CA PHE A 285 2.25 14.31 -0.16
C PHE A 285 1.11 14.91 0.68
N ARG A 286 0.40 14.04 1.40
CA ARG A 286 -0.66 14.39 2.34
C ARG A 286 -0.07 15.00 3.60
N THR A 287 -0.47 16.22 3.95
CA THR A 287 0.08 16.94 5.11
C THR A 287 -0.82 16.89 6.35
N GLU A 288 -2.04 16.37 6.25
CA GLU A 288 -3.02 16.40 7.36
C GLU A 288 -2.50 15.66 8.59
N MET A 289 -1.76 14.57 8.36
CA MET A 289 -1.11 13.76 9.39
C MET A 289 -0.03 14.53 10.16
N LEU A 290 0.47 15.65 9.62
CA LEU A 290 1.40 16.54 10.33
C LEU A 290 0.68 17.45 11.34
N TYR A 291 -0.65 17.54 11.27
CA TYR A 291 -1.49 18.37 12.14
C TYR A 291 -2.38 17.55 13.07
N MET A 292 -2.70 16.32 12.71
CA MET A 292 -3.51 15.41 13.53
C MET A 292 -2.68 14.76 14.65
N ASP A 293 -3.39 14.23 15.64
CA ASP A 293 -2.83 13.55 16.82
C ASP A 293 -1.77 14.38 17.57
N ARG A 294 -1.95 15.72 17.57
CA ARG A 294 -1.08 16.66 18.30
C ARG A 294 -1.83 17.74 19.07
N THR A 295 -1.16 18.38 20.04
CA THR A 295 -1.72 19.47 20.88
C THR A 295 -1.59 20.85 20.29
N SER A 296 -0.70 21.00 19.32
CA SER A 296 -0.36 22.27 18.72
C SER A 296 0.09 22.05 17.30
N ALA A 297 -0.14 23.04 16.46
CA ALA A 297 0.34 23.03 15.09
C ALA A 297 1.87 22.84 15.00
N PRO A 298 2.38 22.13 13.97
CA PRO A 298 3.81 22.07 13.68
C PRO A 298 4.38 23.46 13.39
N GLY A 299 5.62 23.66 13.81
CA GLY A 299 6.37 24.89 13.51
C GLY A 299 6.91 24.92 12.07
N GLU A 300 7.34 26.10 11.60
CA GLU A 300 7.91 26.26 10.25
C GLU A 300 9.15 25.39 10.03
N SER A 301 10.07 25.36 11.01
CA SER A 301 11.31 24.58 10.91
C SER A 301 11.05 23.07 10.92
N GLU A 302 10.05 22.60 11.67
CA GLU A 302 9.63 21.20 11.68
C GLU A 302 9.10 20.78 10.31
N LEU A 303 8.15 21.54 9.75
CA LEU A 303 7.60 21.28 8.41
C LEU A 303 8.70 21.33 7.33
N TYR A 304 9.58 22.33 7.40
CA TYR A 304 10.70 22.47 6.48
C TYR A 304 11.60 21.23 6.49
N ASN A 305 11.97 20.74 7.68
CA ASN A 305 12.82 19.55 7.83
C ASN A 305 12.12 18.30 7.25
N ILE A 306 10.82 18.13 7.49
CA ILE A 306 10.02 17.02 6.94
C ILE A 306 10.02 17.03 5.41
N PHE A 307 9.84 18.21 4.80
CA PHE A 307 9.84 18.33 3.34
C PHE A 307 11.24 18.11 2.75
N CYS A 308 12.30 18.63 3.39
CA CYS A 308 13.68 18.37 2.99
C CYS A 308 14.01 16.87 3.04
N GLN A 309 13.59 16.16 4.09
CA GLN A 309 13.79 14.72 4.19
C GLN A 309 13.11 13.96 3.03
N ALA A 310 11.88 14.35 2.66
CA ALA A 310 11.21 13.74 1.52
C ALA A 310 11.97 14.01 0.20
N LEU A 311 12.51 15.23 0.03
CA LEU A 311 13.30 15.64 -1.13
C LEU A 311 14.64 14.90 -1.26
N GLU A 312 15.31 14.59 -0.15
CA GLU A 312 16.56 13.81 -0.14
C GLU A 312 16.38 12.46 -0.84
N SER A 313 15.27 11.77 -0.55
CA SER A 313 14.92 10.51 -1.22
C SER A 313 14.55 10.70 -2.69
N ALA A 314 14.11 11.90 -3.08
CA ALA A 314 13.63 12.19 -4.42
C ALA A 314 14.73 12.29 -5.48
N ASN A 315 16.00 12.52 -5.13
CA ASN A 315 17.11 12.59 -6.10
C ASN A 315 16.77 13.41 -7.37
N GLY A 316 16.15 14.59 -7.18
CA GLY A 316 15.75 15.49 -8.27
C GLY A 316 14.38 15.23 -8.91
N ARG A 317 13.65 14.17 -8.51
CA ARG A 317 12.25 13.94 -8.90
C ARG A 317 11.31 14.88 -8.13
N SER A 318 10.16 15.23 -8.72
CA SER A 318 9.26 16.21 -8.11
C SER A 318 8.37 15.62 -7.03
N ILE A 319 8.06 16.42 -6.00
CA ILE A 319 7.09 16.11 -4.96
C ILE A 319 6.00 17.18 -4.94
N ILE A 320 4.74 16.76 -5.04
CA ILE A 320 3.58 17.63 -4.93
C ILE A 320 3.11 17.62 -3.48
N VAL A 321 3.33 18.72 -2.77
CA VAL A 321 2.86 18.90 -1.40
C VAL A 321 1.44 19.46 -1.44
N ARG A 322 0.48 18.69 -0.91
CA ARG A 322 -0.87 19.20 -0.70
C ARG A 322 -0.91 19.97 0.61
N THR A 323 -1.41 21.20 0.58
CA THR A 323 -1.62 21.97 1.81
C THR A 323 -2.68 21.31 2.69
N MET A 324 -2.76 21.71 3.95
CA MET A 324 -3.57 21.01 4.95
C MET A 324 -5.05 20.87 4.53
N ASP A 325 -5.55 19.64 4.36
CA ASP A 325 -6.97 19.31 4.17
C ASP A 325 -7.53 18.71 5.47
N ILE A 326 -7.58 19.55 6.50
CA ILE A 326 -8.12 19.25 7.83
C ILE A 326 -9.48 19.93 8.03
N GLY A 327 -10.22 19.49 9.05
CA GLY A 327 -11.61 19.90 9.28
C GLY A 327 -12.60 18.89 8.68
N GLY A 328 -13.85 18.99 9.13
CA GLY A 328 -14.87 18.01 8.80
C GLY A 328 -14.68 16.66 9.51
N ASP A 329 -14.34 15.61 8.76
CA ASP A 329 -14.17 14.23 9.26
C ASP A 329 -12.80 13.98 9.93
N LYS A 330 -11.89 14.95 9.87
CA LYS A 330 -10.53 14.88 10.39
C LYS A 330 -10.36 15.86 11.56
N PRO A 331 -10.68 15.46 12.80
CA PRO A 331 -10.64 16.35 13.95
C PRO A 331 -9.21 16.77 14.28
N VAL A 332 -9.05 18.05 14.63
CA VAL A 332 -7.80 18.63 15.12
C VAL A 332 -8.14 19.42 16.38
N ASP A 333 -8.00 18.77 17.54
CA ASP A 333 -8.57 19.23 18.80
C ASP A 333 -8.16 20.66 19.19
N TYR A 334 -6.90 21.04 18.93
CA TYR A 334 -6.39 22.37 19.28
C TYR A 334 -6.88 23.50 18.37
N LEU A 335 -7.49 23.19 17.22
CA LEU A 335 -8.09 24.20 16.35
C LEU A 335 -9.52 24.56 16.77
N ASN A 336 -10.14 23.83 17.72
CA ASN A 336 -11.52 24.07 18.18
C ASN A 336 -12.54 24.18 17.03
N ILE A 337 -12.35 23.41 15.96
CA ILE A 337 -13.27 23.39 14.81
C ILE A 337 -14.63 22.83 15.28
N PRO A 338 -15.74 23.56 15.08
CA PRO A 338 -17.05 23.12 15.57
C PRO A 338 -17.52 21.87 14.82
N ALA A 339 -18.25 21.00 15.53
CA ALA A 339 -18.90 19.86 14.89
C ALA A 339 -20.01 20.34 13.95
N GLU A 340 -20.07 19.75 12.76
CA GLU A 340 -21.05 20.10 11.73
C GLU A 340 -21.98 18.92 11.42
N ALA A 341 -23.20 19.23 10.99
CA ALA A 341 -24.15 18.21 10.56
C ALA A 341 -23.69 17.50 9.26
N ASN A 342 -22.95 18.20 8.39
CA ASN A 342 -22.42 17.66 7.14
C ASN A 342 -20.94 18.04 6.97
N PRO A 343 -20.03 17.34 7.67
CA PRO A 343 -18.60 17.69 7.70
C PRO A 343 -17.96 17.72 6.30
N PHE A 344 -18.40 16.85 5.39
CA PHE A 344 -17.92 16.85 4.01
C PHE A 344 -18.35 18.06 3.18
N LEU A 345 -19.44 18.75 3.53
CA LEU A 345 -19.91 19.93 2.81
C LEU A 345 -19.47 21.25 3.47
N GLY A 346 -18.85 21.17 4.65
CA GLY A 346 -18.67 22.29 5.57
C GLY A 346 -17.25 22.87 5.62
N TYR A 347 -16.82 23.13 6.85
CA TYR A 347 -15.66 23.93 7.22
C TYR A 347 -14.36 23.10 7.27
N ARG A 348 -13.70 23.00 6.11
CA ARG A 348 -12.47 22.20 5.92
C ARG A 348 -11.54 22.79 4.86
N ALA A 349 -10.28 22.37 4.89
CA ALA A 349 -9.28 22.66 3.85
C ALA A 349 -9.19 24.17 3.56
N VAL A 350 -9.15 24.61 2.29
CA VAL A 350 -8.98 26.04 1.94
C VAL A 350 -9.95 26.99 2.67
N ARG A 351 -11.13 26.51 3.04
CA ARG A 351 -12.17 27.31 3.70
C ARG A 351 -11.81 27.71 5.12
N ILE A 352 -10.92 26.98 5.79
CA ILE A 352 -10.46 27.35 7.15
C ILE A 352 -9.25 28.30 7.10
N TYR A 353 -8.61 28.45 5.94
CA TYR A 353 -7.30 29.11 5.86
C TYR A 353 -7.37 30.59 6.24
N GLU A 354 -8.50 31.26 6.04
CA GLU A 354 -8.66 32.66 6.42
C GLU A 354 -8.63 32.85 7.95
N GLU A 355 -9.36 32.01 8.70
CA GLU A 355 -9.35 32.05 10.17
C GLU A 355 -7.99 31.63 10.74
N TYR A 356 -7.36 30.62 10.12
CA TYR A 356 -6.05 30.09 10.53
C TYR A 356 -4.93 30.55 9.58
N ALA A 357 -4.94 31.81 9.16
CA ALA A 357 -3.99 32.34 8.17
C ALA A 357 -2.52 32.23 8.59
N SER A 358 -2.25 32.30 9.91
CA SER A 358 -0.91 32.07 10.46
C SER A 358 -0.41 30.65 10.16
N LEU A 359 -1.26 29.65 10.39
CA LEU A 359 -0.97 28.24 10.14
C LEU A 359 -0.69 27.98 8.65
N PHE A 360 -1.53 28.55 7.78
CA PHE A 360 -1.35 28.45 6.34
C PHE A 360 -0.06 29.14 5.87
N THR A 361 0.24 30.33 6.40
CA THR A 361 1.49 31.06 6.10
C THR A 361 2.72 30.27 6.53
N THR A 362 2.71 29.68 7.74
CA THR A 362 3.77 28.79 8.22
C THR A 362 3.99 27.61 7.27
N GLN A 363 2.91 26.98 6.80
CA GLN A 363 3.01 25.89 5.84
C GLN A 363 3.60 26.36 4.51
N LEU A 364 3.10 27.46 3.92
CA LEU A 364 3.63 28.00 2.67
C LEU A 364 5.12 28.35 2.75
N ARG A 365 5.53 29.04 3.82
CA ARG A 365 6.95 29.39 4.05
C ARG A 365 7.82 28.14 4.15
N SER A 366 7.38 27.13 4.89
CA SER A 366 8.15 25.88 5.03
C SER A 366 8.32 25.14 3.69
N ILE A 367 7.28 25.07 2.84
CA ILE A 367 7.36 24.47 1.51
C ILE A 367 8.29 25.29 0.60
N LEU A 368 8.16 26.62 0.61
CA LEU A 368 9.03 27.51 -0.15
C LEU A 368 10.50 27.33 0.25
N ARG A 369 10.80 27.34 1.54
CA ARG A 369 12.17 27.10 2.03
C ARG A 369 12.72 25.75 1.56
N ALA A 370 11.92 24.69 1.69
CA ALA A 370 12.33 23.35 1.28
C ALA A 370 12.57 23.25 -0.25
N SER A 371 11.86 24.04 -1.05
CA SER A 371 12.04 24.07 -2.52
C SER A 371 13.43 24.53 -2.98
N ALA A 372 14.23 25.14 -2.11
CA ALA A 372 15.64 25.41 -2.41
C ALA A 372 16.48 24.12 -2.56
N HIS A 373 16.01 23.00 -2.00
CA HIS A 373 16.74 21.72 -1.94
C HIS A 373 16.29 20.71 -2.99
N GLY A 374 15.22 20.99 -3.75
CA GLY A 374 14.73 20.08 -4.77
C GLY A 374 13.39 20.52 -5.37
N SER A 375 12.84 19.71 -6.27
CA SER A 375 11.62 20.06 -7.00
C SER A 375 10.37 19.82 -6.15
N LEU A 376 9.81 20.90 -5.61
CA LEU A 376 8.50 20.89 -4.96
C LEU A 376 7.45 21.55 -5.86
N LYS A 377 6.20 21.14 -5.68
CA LYS A 377 5.00 21.81 -6.20
C LYS A 377 4.00 21.97 -5.06
N ILE A 378 3.22 23.04 -5.07
CA ILE A 378 2.17 23.28 -4.09
C ILE A 378 0.83 22.93 -4.71
N MET A 379 -0.02 22.19 -3.99
CA MET A 379 -1.38 21.88 -4.41
C MET A 379 -2.40 22.24 -3.33
N ILE A 380 -3.43 22.99 -3.70
CA ILE A 380 -4.47 23.44 -2.77
C ILE A 380 -5.73 22.54 -2.86
N PRO A 381 -6.20 21.96 -1.75
CA PRO A 381 -7.43 21.18 -1.70
C PRO A 381 -8.69 22.05 -1.58
N MET A 382 -9.83 21.49 -1.97
CA MET A 382 -11.21 21.96 -1.80
C MET A 382 -11.52 23.33 -2.42
N ILE A 383 -10.71 23.75 -3.39
CA ILE A 383 -11.01 24.93 -4.21
C ILE A 383 -12.37 24.73 -4.89
N SER A 384 -13.19 25.77 -4.83
CA SER A 384 -14.56 25.81 -5.32
C SER A 384 -14.87 27.09 -6.10
N SER A 385 -14.08 28.15 -5.93
CA SER A 385 -14.24 29.43 -6.64
C SER A 385 -12.91 30.09 -7.03
N MET A 386 -12.97 31.13 -7.89
CA MET A 386 -11.79 31.89 -8.30
C MET A 386 -11.24 32.78 -7.17
N GLU A 387 -12.10 33.28 -6.30
CA GLU A 387 -11.72 34.11 -5.16
C GLU A 387 -10.74 33.38 -4.23
N GLU A 388 -10.98 32.09 -3.98
CA GLU A 388 -10.10 31.24 -3.18
C GLU A 388 -8.70 31.10 -3.83
N ILE A 389 -8.65 30.94 -5.16
CA ILE A 389 -7.38 30.86 -5.90
C ILE A 389 -6.61 32.17 -5.80
N LEU A 390 -7.29 33.30 -6.03
CA LEU A 390 -6.66 34.63 -5.98
C LEU A 390 -6.13 34.94 -4.57
N TRP A 391 -6.91 34.62 -3.54
CA TRP A 391 -6.48 34.78 -2.14
C TRP A 391 -5.25 33.92 -1.81
N VAL A 392 -5.23 32.65 -2.24
CA VAL A 392 -4.04 31.80 -2.04
C VAL A 392 -2.82 32.35 -2.76
N LYS A 393 -2.97 32.88 -3.99
CA LYS A 393 -1.87 33.49 -4.73
C LYS A 393 -1.32 34.72 -4.02
N GLU A 394 -2.19 35.55 -3.44
CA GLU A 394 -1.79 36.69 -2.62
C GLU A 394 -0.96 36.20 -1.42
N LYS A 395 -1.44 35.21 -0.65
CA LYS A 395 -0.72 34.65 0.49
C LYS A 395 0.61 33.99 0.12
N LEU A 396 0.68 33.32 -1.03
CA LEU A 396 1.92 32.79 -1.56
C LEU A 396 2.91 33.91 -1.91
N ALA A 397 2.44 35.00 -2.52
CA ALA A 397 3.28 36.16 -2.85
C ALA A 397 3.79 36.87 -1.58
N GLU A 398 2.94 37.04 -0.56
CA GLU A 398 3.33 37.55 0.75
C GLU A 398 4.43 36.69 1.38
N ALA A 399 4.25 35.37 1.42
CA ALA A 399 5.24 34.43 1.97
C ALA A 399 6.58 34.50 1.22
N LYS A 400 6.55 34.53 -0.13
CA LYS A 400 7.76 34.74 -0.96
C LYS A 400 8.45 36.05 -0.60
N GLN A 401 7.71 37.15 -0.45
CA GLN A 401 8.29 38.45 -0.12
C GLN A 401 8.91 38.48 1.28
N GLN A 402 8.30 37.82 2.26
CA GLN A 402 8.87 37.70 3.60
C GLN A 402 10.20 36.94 3.57
N LEU A 403 10.26 35.79 2.87
CA LEU A 403 11.51 35.03 2.71
C LEU A 403 12.60 35.82 1.98
N ARG A 404 12.25 36.63 0.96
CA ARG A 404 13.19 37.54 0.31
C ARG A 404 13.77 38.57 1.28
N ASN A 405 12.92 39.19 2.10
CA ASN A 405 13.35 40.18 3.10
C ASN A 405 14.28 39.55 4.15
N GLU A 406 14.02 38.29 4.51
CA GLU A 406 14.84 37.50 5.44
C GLU A 406 16.08 36.88 4.78
N HIS A 407 16.26 37.06 3.46
CA HIS A 407 17.35 36.49 2.67
C HIS A 407 17.41 34.96 2.70
N ILE A 408 16.25 34.30 2.82
CA ILE A 408 16.14 32.85 2.81
C ILE A 408 15.88 32.37 1.37
N PRO A 409 16.68 31.44 0.83
CA PRO A 409 16.51 30.94 -0.53
C PRO A 409 15.25 30.08 -0.69
N PHE A 410 14.64 30.14 -1.86
CA PHE A 410 13.52 29.30 -2.30
C PHE A 410 13.45 29.28 -3.84
N ASP A 411 12.69 28.35 -4.42
CA ASP A 411 12.40 28.32 -5.86
C ASP A 411 11.33 29.37 -6.22
N GLU A 412 11.76 30.44 -6.89
CA GLU A 412 10.89 31.51 -7.38
C GLU A 412 9.82 31.00 -8.36
N LYS A 413 10.10 29.91 -9.08
CA LYS A 413 9.25 29.32 -10.11
C LYS A 413 8.47 28.10 -9.62
N ILE A 414 8.40 27.88 -8.29
CA ILE A 414 7.60 26.81 -7.72
C ILE A 414 6.18 26.82 -8.29
N GLN A 415 5.73 25.66 -8.78
CA GLN A 415 4.44 25.53 -9.43
C GLN A 415 3.32 25.49 -8.40
N LEU A 416 2.24 26.21 -8.67
CA LEU A 416 1.01 26.20 -7.88
C LEU A 416 -0.10 25.51 -8.66
N GLY A 417 -0.68 24.46 -8.09
CA GLY A 417 -1.83 23.76 -8.64
C GLY A 417 -2.98 23.65 -7.66
N ILE A 418 -4.10 23.09 -8.12
CA ILE A 418 -5.27 22.82 -7.28
C ILE A 418 -5.72 21.38 -7.43
N MET A 419 -6.31 20.85 -6.37
CA MET A 419 -7.03 19.59 -6.44
C MET A 419 -8.40 19.82 -7.09
N LEU A 420 -8.66 19.14 -8.21
CA LEU A 420 -9.96 19.15 -8.85
C LEU A 420 -10.85 18.13 -8.15
N GLU A 421 -11.57 18.59 -7.13
CA GLU A 421 -12.47 17.76 -6.33
C GLU A 421 -13.87 18.36 -6.13
N VAL A 422 -14.04 19.67 -6.23
CA VAL A 422 -15.35 20.32 -6.16
C VAL A 422 -15.91 20.53 -7.58
N PRO A 423 -17.13 20.04 -7.90
CA PRO A 423 -17.66 20.13 -9.26
C PRO A 423 -17.79 21.54 -9.84
N SER A 424 -17.92 22.59 -9.01
CA SER A 424 -17.99 23.98 -9.48
C SER A 424 -16.76 24.39 -10.28
N VAL A 425 -15.57 23.92 -9.89
CA VAL A 425 -14.29 24.23 -10.56
C VAL A 425 -14.30 23.77 -12.01
N MET A 426 -15.02 22.67 -12.32
CA MET A 426 -15.14 22.18 -13.68
C MET A 426 -15.67 23.26 -14.64
N PHE A 427 -16.58 24.11 -14.18
CA PHE A 427 -17.21 25.14 -15.01
C PHE A 427 -16.37 26.42 -15.16
N ILE A 428 -15.23 26.51 -14.48
CA ILE A 428 -14.33 27.66 -14.47
C ILE A 428 -12.86 27.26 -14.74
N ILE A 429 -12.61 26.06 -15.28
CA ILE A 429 -11.24 25.55 -15.54
C ILE A 429 -10.43 26.54 -16.38
N ASP A 430 -11.05 27.13 -17.41
CA ASP A 430 -10.42 28.11 -18.28
C ASP A 430 -9.89 29.32 -17.50
N GLN A 431 -10.70 29.88 -16.59
CA GLN A 431 -10.31 30.97 -15.72
C GLN A 431 -9.25 30.53 -14.70
N CYS A 432 -9.39 29.34 -14.11
CA CYS A 432 -8.39 28.79 -13.18
C CYS A 432 -7.02 28.65 -13.87
N CYS A 433 -6.98 28.19 -15.12
CA CYS A 433 -5.74 27.99 -15.88
C CYS A 433 -4.92 29.28 -16.12
N GLU A 434 -5.55 30.46 -16.05
CA GLU A 434 -4.85 31.75 -16.09
C GLU A 434 -3.99 31.96 -14.83
N GLU A 435 -4.44 31.41 -13.71
CA GLU A 435 -3.87 31.69 -12.39
C GLU A 435 -2.96 30.57 -11.86
N ILE A 436 -3.19 29.31 -12.27
CA ILE A 436 -2.49 28.12 -11.76
C ILE A 436 -1.76 27.31 -12.85
N ASP A 437 -0.83 26.46 -12.44
CA ASP A 437 0.08 25.71 -13.30
C ASP A 437 -0.41 24.30 -13.66
N PHE A 438 -1.18 23.66 -12.77
CA PHE A 438 -1.63 22.28 -12.94
C PHE A 438 -2.84 21.91 -12.10
N PHE A 439 -3.44 20.77 -12.42
CA PHE A 439 -4.56 20.19 -11.69
C PHE A 439 -4.21 18.76 -11.26
N SER A 440 -4.76 18.30 -10.14
CA SER A 440 -4.79 16.88 -9.80
C SER A 440 -6.20 16.47 -9.39
N ILE A 441 -6.75 15.45 -10.03
CA ILE A 441 -8.10 14.97 -9.73
C ILE A 441 -8.09 14.23 -8.39
N GLY A 442 -8.79 14.81 -7.41
CA GLY A 442 -9.17 14.15 -6.16
C GLY A 442 -10.36 13.24 -6.42
N SER A 443 -10.13 12.08 -7.06
CA SER A 443 -11.24 11.25 -7.58
C SER A 443 -12.25 10.84 -6.52
N ASN A 444 -11.80 10.76 -5.25
CA ASN A 444 -12.67 10.29 -4.20
C ASN A 444 -13.74 11.33 -3.84
N ASP A 445 -13.30 12.54 -3.51
CA ASP A 445 -14.20 13.64 -3.13
C ASP A 445 -14.99 14.14 -4.36
N LEU A 446 -14.37 14.15 -5.55
CA LEU A 446 -15.10 14.44 -6.79
C LEU A 446 -16.23 13.44 -7.06
N THR A 447 -16.01 12.14 -6.86
CA THR A 447 -17.07 11.13 -7.01
C THR A 447 -18.19 11.39 -5.99
N GLN A 448 -17.82 11.65 -4.73
CA GLN A 448 -18.75 11.93 -3.65
C GLN A 448 -19.65 13.14 -3.93
N TYR A 449 -19.06 14.29 -4.31
CA TYR A 449 -19.84 15.50 -4.58
C TYR A 449 -20.62 15.44 -5.89
N LEU A 450 -20.05 14.84 -6.95
CA LEU A 450 -20.74 14.74 -8.23
C LEU A 450 -21.96 13.80 -8.15
N LEU A 451 -21.87 12.73 -7.36
CA LEU A 451 -22.97 11.77 -7.19
C LEU A 451 -23.84 12.07 -5.95
N ALA A 452 -23.44 13.01 -5.10
CA ALA A 452 -24.04 13.27 -3.79
C ALA A 452 -24.14 12.01 -2.91
N VAL A 453 -23.05 11.25 -2.82
CA VAL A 453 -22.96 9.99 -2.04
C VAL A 453 -21.78 10.04 -1.09
N ASP A 454 -22.07 10.03 0.20
CA ASP A 454 -21.08 9.83 1.26
C ASP A 454 -20.47 8.42 1.16
N ARG A 455 -19.16 8.33 0.95
CA ARG A 455 -18.44 7.06 0.82
C ARG A 455 -18.42 6.25 2.12
N ASP A 456 -18.46 6.91 3.26
CA ASP A 456 -18.38 6.30 4.59
C ASP A 456 -19.75 5.86 5.12
N ASN A 457 -20.83 6.22 4.42
CA ASN A 457 -22.17 5.82 4.76
C ASN A 457 -22.58 4.48 4.11
N ALA A 458 -22.43 3.40 4.87
CA ALA A 458 -22.70 2.02 4.44
C ALA A 458 -24.07 1.79 3.77
N LYS A 459 -25.10 2.61 4.07
CA LYS A 459 -26.43 2.49 3.43
C LYS A 459 -26.45 2.94 1.98
N VAL A 460 -25.55 3.86 1.61
CA VAL A 460 -25.50 4.49 0.28
C VAL A 460 -24.20 4.23 -0.47
N THR A 461 -23.15 3.69 0.16
CA THR A 461 -21.85 3.37 -0.47
C THR A 461 -21.99 2.55 -1.77
N ARG A 462 -23.03 1.74 -1.93
CA ARG A 462 -23.32 1.03 -3.20
C ARG A 462 -23.52 1.96 -4.43
N HIS A 463 -23.88 3.22 -4.19
CA HIS A 463 -24.07 4.25 -5.22
C HIS A 463 -22.79 5.04 -5.52
N TYR A 464 -21.77 4.92 -4.66
CA TYR A 464 -20.45 5.49 -4.87
C TYR A 464 -19.71 4.65 -5.93
N ASN A 465 -19.77 5.07 -7.19
CA ASN A 465 -19.20 4.32 -8.31
C ASN A 465 -18.50 5.23 -9.32
N SER A 466 -17.17 5.22 -9.31
CA SER A 466 -16.32 5.98 -10.24
C SER A 466 -16.32 5.46 -11.69
N LEU A 467 -17.10 4.41 -12.00
CA LEU A 467 -17.39 3.97 -13.37
C LEU A 467 -18.73 4.51 -13.90
N ASN A 468 -19.41 5.38 -13.14
CA ASN A 468 -20.60 6.07 -13.61
C ASN A 468 -20.30 6.86 -14.91
N PRO A 469 -21.07 6.69 -16.00
CA PRO A 469 -20.85 7.42 -17.25
C PRO A 469 -20.83 8.95 -17.09
N ALA A 470 -21.61 9.52 -16.16
CA ALA A 470 -21.59 10.95 -15.87
C ALA A 470 -20.24 11.39 -15.27
N PHE A 471 -19.68 10.59 -14.37
CA PHE A 471 -18.35 10.83 -13.81
C PHE A 471 -17.25 10.70 -14.87
N LEU A 472 -17.30 9.68 -15.73
CA LEU A 472 -16.34 9.53 -16.83
C LEU A 472 -16.39 10.71 -17.81
N ARG A 473 -17.59 11.21 -18.14
CA ARG A 473 -17.78 12.41 -18.97
C ARG A 473 -17.24 13.67 -18.29
N ALA A 474 -17.43 13.78 -16.98
CA ALA A 474 -16.87 14.87 -16.19
C ALA A 474 -15.34 14.85 -16.26
N LEU A 475 -14.71 13.69 -16.03
CA LEU A 475 -13.26 13.55 -16.15
C LEU A 475 -12.77 13.90 -17.56
N ASP A 476 -13.42 13.39 -18.61
CA ASP A 476 -13.03 13.68 -20.00
C ASP A 476 -13.11 15.18 -20.29
N TYR A 477 -14.21 15.83 -19.90
CA TYR A 477 -14.37 17.26 -20.05
C TYR A 477 -13.25 18.04 -19.33
N ALA A 478 -12.93 17.67 -18.08
CA ALA A 478 -11.91 18.35 -17.30
C ALA A 478 -10.52 18.22 -17.95
N VAL A 479 -10.13 17.01 -18.36
CA VAL A 479 -8.84 16.76 -18.99
C VAL A 479 -8.71 17.55 -20.29
N GLN A 480 -9.74 17.49 -21.15
CA GLN A 480 -9.76 18.25 -22.40
C GLN A 480 -9.73 19.76 -22.17
N ALA A 481 -10.42 20.27 -21.15
CA ALA A 481 -10.43 21.69 -20.82
C ALA A 481 -9.06 22.19 -20.36
N VAL A 482 -8.37 21.44 -19.49
CA VAL A 482 -7.03 21.77 -19.01
C VAL A 482 -6.00 21.73 -20.14
N HIS A 483 -6.03 20.69 -20.96
CA HIS A 483 -5.12 20.54 -22.11
C HIS A 483 -5.29 21.63 -23.16
N ARG A 484 -6.52 22.10 -23.41
CA ARG A 484 -6.77 23.24 -24.32
C ARG A 484 -6.07 24.52 -23.86
N GLN A 485 -5.84 24.68 -22.57
CA GLN A 485 -5.12 25.82 -21.99
C GLN A 485 -3.60 25.58 -21.89
N GLY A 486 -3.09 24.46 -22.41
CA GLY A 486 -1.67 24.11 -22.39
C GLY A 486 -1.14 23.75 -20.99
N LYS A 487 -2.03 23.44 -20.05
CA LYS A 487 -1.69 22.97 -18.69
C LYS A 487 -1.78 21.44 -18.63
N TRP A 488 -1.27 20.85 -17.56
CA TRP A 488 -1.30 19.39 -17.36
C TRP A 488 -2.20 19.00 -16.17
N ILE A 489 -2.70 17.77 -16.19
CA ILE A 489 -3.62 17.23 -15.19
C ILE A 489 -3.27 15.81 -14.77
N GLY A 490 -3.15 15.61 -13.47
CA GLY A 490 -2.93 14.31 -12.83
C GLY A 490 -4.18 13.74 -12.16
N LEU A 491 -4.03 12.57 -11.55
CA LEU A 491 -5.02 11.95 -10.67
C LEU A 491 -4.32 11.30 -9.47
N CYS A 492 -4.71 11.66 -8.25
CA CYS A 492 -4.11 11.13 -7.01
C CYS A 492 -5.08 10.33 -6.11
N GLY A 493 -6.34 10.18 -6.53
CA GLY A 493 -7.30 9.34 -5.82
C GLY A 493 -7.12 7.84 -6.05
N GLU A 494 -7.83 7.00 -5.28
CA GLU A 494 -7.67 5.54 -5.30
C GLU A 494 -7.99 4.91 -6.66
N LEU A 495 -8.74 5.63 -7.51
CA LEU A 495 -9.03 5.20 -8.87
C LEU A 495 -7.75 4.93 -9.68
N GLY A 496 -6.67 5.68 -9.43
CA GLY A 496 -5.38 5.51 -10.10
C GLY A 496 -4.71 4.16 -9.82
N ALA A 497 -4.96 3.58 -8.64
CA ALA A 497 -4.43 2.26 -8.26
C ALA A 497 -5.24 1.09 -8.84
N LYS A 498 -6.47 1.34 -9.33
CA LYS A 498 -7.36 0.28 -9.83
C LYS A 498 -6.95 -0.13 -11.23
N GLY A 499 -6.11 -1.16 -11.33
CA GLY A 499 -5.68 -1.71 -12.62
C GLY A 499 -6.84 -2.05 -13.57
N SER A 500 -8.01 -2.46 -13.08
CA SER A 500 -9.20 -2.69 -13.91
C SER A 500 -9.67 -1.47 -14.71
N VAL A 501 -9.43 -0.27 -14.20
CA VAL A 501 -9.87 1.02 -14.76
C VAL A 501 -8.76 1.70 -15.55
N LEU A 502 -7.50 1.28 -15.39
CA LEU A 502 -6.33 1.84 -16.06
C LEU A 502 -6.53 2.12 -17.57
N PRO A 503 -7.16 1.24 -18.38
CA PRO A 503 -7.44 1.55 -19.79
C PRO A 503 -8.31 2.80 -20.00
N LEU A 504 -9.29 3.06 -19.13
CA LEU A 504 -10.08 4.30 -19.20
C LEU A 504 -9.23 5.52 -18.82
N LEU A 505 -8.34 5.39 -17.84
CA LEU A 505 -7.45 6.47 -17.41
C LEU A 505 -6.43 6.84 -18.49
N VAL A 506 -5.87 5.84 -19.18
CA VAL A 506 -5.05 6.05 -20.37
C VAL A 506 -5.86 6.71 -21.49
N GLY A 507 -7.11 6.27 -21.70
CA GLY A 507 -8.01 6.85 -22.71
C GLY A 507 -8.46 8.28 -22.42
N LEU A 508 -8.47 8.69 -21.15
CA LEU A 508 -8.69 10.09 -20.75
C LEU A 508 -7.53 10.98 -21.19
N GLY A 509 -6.31 10.43 -21.23
CA GLY A 509 -5.09 11.15 -21.57
C GLY A 509 -4.49 11.90 -20.38
N LEU A 510 -4.61 11.37 -19.16
CA LEU A 510 -3.98 11.98 -17.97
C LEU A 510 -2.46 12.05 -18.11
N ASP A 511 -1.86 13.13 -17.62
CA ASP A 511 -0.40 13.36 -17.67
C ASP A 511 0.32 12.63 -16.53
N GLU A 512 -0.35 12.44 -15.39
CA GLU A 512 0.17 11.82 -14.17
C GLU A 512 -0.88 10.93 -13.50
N LEU A 513 -0.47 9.75 -13.02
CA LEU A 513 -1.25 8.89 -12.12
C LEU A 513 -0.46 8.65 -10.85
N SER A 514 -1.00 9.11 -9.72
CA SER A 514 -0.41 8.93 -8.41
C SER A 514 -1.20 7.90 -7.59
N MET A 515 -0.49 6.93 -7.00
CA MET A 515 -1.08 5.77 -6.32
C MET A 515 -0.24 5.28 -5.14
N SER A 516 -0.70 4.26 -4.41
CA SER A 516 0.13 3.63 -3.36
C SER A 516 1.37 2.97 -3.96
N ALA A 517 2.53 3.14 -3.32
CA ALA A 517 3.82 2.62 -3.79
C ALA A 517 3.81 1.14 -4.25
N PRO A 518 3.18 0.18 -3.52
CA PRO A 518 3.18 -1.22 -3.93
C PRO A 518 2.45 -1.51 -5.26
N SER A 519 1.60 -0.59 -5.73
CA SER A 519 0.84 -0.75 -6.98
C SER A 519 1.61 -0.27 -8.22
N ILE A 520 2.69 0.51 -8.04
CA ILE A 520 3.41 1.17 -9.13
C ILE A 520 4.00 0.18 -10.15
N PRO A 521 4.75 -0.86 -9.75
CA PRO A 521 5.37 -1.77 -10.73
C PRO A 521 4.32 -2.47 -11.59
N ALA A 522 3.24 -2.94 -10.97
CA ALA A 522 2.14 -3.60 -11.67
C ALA A 522 1.39 -2.64 -12.62
N ALA A 523 1.19 -1.37 -12.21
CA ALA A 523 0.56 -0.36 -13.06
C ALA A 523 1.43 -0.04 -14.29
N LYS A 524 2.74 0.14 -14.11
CA LYS A 524 3.70 0.35 -15.22
C LYS A 524 3.72 -0.83 -16.19
N ALA A 525 3.84 -2.05 -15.66
CA ALA A 525 3.85 -3.28 -16.46
C ALA A 525 2.60 -3.41 -17.33
N ARG A 526 1.44 -3.08 -16.76
CA ARG A 526 0.18 -3.15 -17.48
C ARG A 526 0.03 -2.01 -18.49
N MET A 527 0.43 -0.80 -18.13
CA MET A 527 0.33 0.35 -19.03
C MET A 527 1.14 0.12 -20.32
N ALA A 528 2.30 -0.51 -20.21
CA ALA A 528 3.13 -0.86 -21.37
C ALA A 528 2.47 -1.80 -22.38
N GLN A 529 1.38 -2.47 -22.01
CA GLN A 529 0.62 -3.36 -22.90
C GLN A 529 -0.59 -2.66 -23.54
N LEU A 530 -0.92 -1.44 -23.12
CA LEU A 530 -2.09 -0.71 -23.59
C LEU A 530 -1.72 0.20 -24.75
N ASP A 531 -2.51 0.17 -25.83
CA ASP A 531 -2.48 1.19 -26.89
C ASP A 531 -3.40 2.37 -26.50
N SER A 532 -2.88 3.59 -26.52
CA SER A 532 -3.62 4.77 -26.08
C SER A 532 -4.85 5.09 -26.95
N ARG A 533 -4.80 4.77 -28.25
CA ARG A 533 -5.88 5.06 -29.20
C ARG A 533 -7.04 4.09 -29.00
N GLU A 534 -6.74 2.81 -28.77
CA GLU A 534 -7.75 1.82 -28.40
C GLU A 534 -8.38 2.15 -27.03
N CYS A 535 -7.57 2.61 -26.08
CA CYS A 535 -8.07 3.12 -24.80
C CYS A 535 -8.99 4.33 -24.98
N ARG A 536 -8.69 5.25 -25.89
CA ARG A 536 -9.58 6.39 -26.21
C ARG A 536 -10.90 5.93 -26.80
N LYS A 537 -10.89 4.96 -27.71
CA LYS A 537 -12.14 4.37 -28.27
C LYS A 537 -12.98 3.71 -27.18
N LEU A 538 -12.34 2.96 -26.29
CA LEU A 538 -12.98 2.35 -25.12
C LEU A 538 -13.65 3.39 -24.23
N LEU A 539 -12.95 4.48 -23.91
CA LEU A 539 -13.52 5.57 -23.11
C LEU A 539 -14.75 6.19 -23.77
N ASN A 540 -14.70 6.47 -25.08
CA ASN A 540 -15.85 7.01 -25.81
C ASN A 540 -17.07 6.08 -25.73
N GLN A 541 -16.85 4.77 -25.83
CA GLN A 541 -17.90 3.77 -25.66
C GLN A 541 -18.42 3.73 -24.21
N ALA A 542 -17.53 3.77 -23.22
CA ALA A 542 -17.89 3.78 -21.80
C ALA A 542 -18.73 5.02 -21.42
N MET A 543 -18.39 6.19 -21.96
CA MET A 543 -19.18 7.41 -21.77
C MET A 543 -20.56 7.33 -22.45
N ALA A 544 -20.72 6.50 -23.48
CA ALA A 544 -21.99 6.28 -24.17
C ALA A 544 -22.89 5.22 -23.48
N CYS A 545 -22.35 4.44 -22.55
CA CYS A 545 -23.13 3.52 -21.71
C CYS A 545 -24.16 4.27 -20.86
N ARG A 546 -25.23 3.56 -20.47
CA ARG A 546 -26.30 4.07 -19.61
C ARG A 546 -26.04 3.80 -18.14
N THR A 547 -25.26 2.77 -17.82
CA THR A 547 -25.03 2.32 -16.43
C THR A 547 -23.57 1.95 -16.19
N SER A 548 -23.13 2.00 -14.93
CA SER A 548 -21.80 1.54 -14.52
C SER A 548 -21.57 0.06 -14.82
N LEU A 549 -22.62 -0.77 -14.75
CA LEU A 549 -22.54 -2.20 -15.07
C LEU A 549 -22.23 -2.44 -16.56
N GLU A 550 -22.81 -1.64 -17.45
CA GLU A 550 -22.46 -1.69 -18.88
C GLU A 550 -20.99 -1.31 -19.10
N VAL A 551 -20.48 -0.31 -18.37
CA VAL A 551 -19.06 0.08 -18.42
C VAL A 551 -18.16 -1.06 -17.90
N GLU A 552 -18.53 -1.71 -16.80
CA GLU A 552 -17.81 -2.88 -16.28
C GLU A 552 -17.76 -4.02 -17.30
N HIS A 553 -18.88 -4.29 -17.96
CA HIS A 553 -18.95 -5.30 -19.03
C HIS A 553 -18.08 -4.91 -20.22
N LEU A 554 -18.11 -3.65 -20.64
CA LEU A 554 -17.29 -3.14 -21.72
C LEU A 554 -15.78 -3.25 -21.40
N LEU A 555 -15.39 -2.91 -20.17
CA LEU A 555 -14.02 -3.10 -19.69
C LEU A 555 -13.62 -4.58 -19.70
N ALA A 556 -14.54 -5.49 -19.41
CA ALA A 556 -14.29 -6.93 -19.51
C ALA A 556 -14.09 -7.36 -20.97
N GLN A 557 -14.92 -6.87 -21.90
CA GLN A 557 -14.81 -7.16 -23.33
C GLN A 557 -13.51 -6.62 -23.95
N PHE A 558 -13.14 -5.37 -23.66
CA PHE A 558 -11.92 -4.75 -24.20
C PHE A 558 -10.67 -5.56 -23.92
N ARG A 559 -10.59 -6.12 -22.71
CA ARG A 559 -9.48 -6.98 -22.31
C ARG A 559 -9.38 -8.25 -23.15
N MET A 560 -10.52 -8.81 -23.57
CA MET A 560 -10.55 -10.00 -24.41
C MET A 560 -9.99 -9.73 -25.81
N THR A 561 -10.25 -8.56 -26.37
CA THR A 561 -9.85 -8.21 -27.74
C THR A 561 -8.37 -7.81 -27.87
N GLN A 562 -7.73 -7.35 -26.78
CA GLN A 562 -6.34 -6.87 -26.86
C GLN A 562 -5.28 -7.97 -27.02
N GLN A 563 -5.65 -9.25 -26.87
CA GLN A 563 -4.69 -10.35 -26.95
C GLN A 563 -5.37 -11.57 -27.57
N ASP A 564 -5.09 -11.82 -28.85
CA ASP A 564 -5.46 -13.05 -29.57
C ASP A 564 -4.52 -14.19 -29.13
N ALA A 565 -4.56 -14.51 -27.85
CA ALA A 565 -3.60 -15.40 -27.24
C ALA A 565 -4.00 -16.87 -27.49
N PRO A 566 -3.04 -17.75 -27.82
CA PRO A 566 -3.31 -19.17 -28.00
C PRO A 566 -3.98 -19.78 -26.77
N LEU A 567 -4.82 -20.80 -27.01
CA LEU A 567 -5.56 -21.52 -25.97
C LEU A 567 -4.62 -22.23 -24.98
N VAL A 568 -3.43 -22.61 -25.42
CA VAL A 568 -2.34 -23.18 -24.62
C VAL A 568 -1.08 -22.41 -24.96
N THR A 569 -0.32 -21.99 -23.96
CA THR A 569 1.06 -21.52 -24.10
C THR A 569 1.96 -22.26 -23.13
N ALA A 570 3.28 -22.18 -23.32
CA ALA A 570 4.26 -22.92 -22.53
C ALA A 570 4.21 -22.55 -21.03
N GLU A 571 3.82 -21.31 -20.72
CA GLU A 571 3.66 -20.78 -19.36
C GLU A 571 2.48 -21.43 -18.63
N CYS A 572 1.49 -21.95 -19.37
CA CYS A 572 0.33 -22.67 -18.82
C CYS A 572 0.61 -24.17 -18.59
N ILE A 573 1.83 -24.64 -18.89
CA ILE A 573 2.23 -26.04 -18.77
C ILE A 573 3.24 -26.20 -17.63
N THR A 574 2.87 -27.01 -16.64
CA THR A 574 3.70 -27.36 -15.48
C THR A 574 4.02 -28.84 -15.54
N LEU A 575 5.30 -29.17 -15.69
CA LEU A 575 5.75 -30.56 -15.66
C LEU A 575 6.53 -30.76 -14.36
N GLU A 576 6.25 -31.86 -13.66
CA GLU A 576 6.92 -32.26 -12.42
C GLU A 576 6.60 -31.39 -11.19
N SER A 577 5.35 -30.95 -11.06
CA SER A 577 4.92 -30.21 -9.87
C SER A 577 4.92 -31.09 -8.61
N ASP A 578 5.35 -30.54 -7.49
CA ASP A 578 5.36 -31.19 -6.17
C ASP A 578 4.01 -31.10 -5.45
N TRP A 579 2.91 -30.73 -6.13
CA TRP A 579 1.57 -30.60 -5.55
C TRP A 579 1.02 -31.95 -5.10
N ARG A 580 0.57 -32.03 -3.84
CA ARG A 580 0.27 -33.30 -3.15
C ARG A 580 -1.21 -33.55 -2.90
N SER A 581 -2.05 -32.57 -3.18
CA SER A 581 -3.49 -32.70 -3.01
C SER A 581 -4.23 -31.98 -4.14
N LYS A 582 -5.52 -32.28 -4.27
CA LYS A 582 -6.40 -31.61 -5.23
C LYS A 582 -6.45 -30.10 -5.01
N GLU A 583 -6.44 -29.66 -3.76
CA GLU A 583 -6.42 -28.27 -3.35
C GLU A 583 -5.16 -27.56 -3.84
N GLU A 584 -3.97 -28.15 -3.62
CA GLU A 584 -2.70 -27.60 -4.10
C GLU A 584 -2.64 -27.51 -5.63
N VAL A 585 -3.19 -28.52 -6.32
CA VAL A 585 -3.26 -28.55 -7.78
C VAL A 585 -4.16 -27.43 -8.29
N LEU A 586 -5.40 -27.31 -7.80
CA LEU A 586 -6.33 -26.29 -8.28
C LEU A 586 -5.79 -24.89 -8.00
N LYS A 587 -5.29 -24.64 -6.78
CA LYS A 587 -4.63 -23.39 -6.43
C LYS A 587 -3.47 -23.11 -7.39
N GLY A 588 -2.55 -24.06 -7.54
CA GLY A 588 -1.34 -23.86 -8.35
C GLY A 588 -1.58 -23.64 -9.82
N MET A 589 -2.54 -24.33 -10.39
CA MET A 589 -2.92 -24.10 -11.77
C MET A 589 -3.57 -22.72 -11.95
N THR A 590 -4.41 -22.26 -11.02
CA THR A 590 -4.98 -20.88 -11.08
C THR A 590 -3.93 -19.80 -10.84
N ASP A 591 -2.97 -20.03 -9.96
CA ASP A 591 -1.82 -19.14 -9.72
C ASP A 591 -0.93 -19.02 -10.97
N ASN A 592 -0.65 -20.14 -11.65
CA ASN A 592 0.10 -20.11 -12.90
C ASN A 592 -0.62 -19.32 -13.99
N LEU A 593 -1.96 -19.34 -14.01
CA LEU A 593 -2.74 -18.48 -14.90
C LEU A 593 -2.63 -16.99 -14.53
N LEU A 594 -2.49 -16.64 -13.25
CA LEU A 594 -2.15 -15.27 -12.85
C LEU A 594 -0.77 -14.86 -13.38
N LEU A 595 0.25 -15.70 -13.16
CA LEU A 595 1.62 -15.46 -13.61
C LEU A 595 1.77 -15.39 -15.14
N ALA A 596 0.91 -16.11 -15.87
CA ALA A 596 0.84 -16.08 -17.33
C ALA A 596 -0.01 -14.91 -17.87
N GLY A 597 -0.54 -14.03 -17.01
CA GLY A 597 -1.39 -12.91 -17.40
C GLY A 597 -2.77 -13.32 -17.92
N ARG A 598 -3.22 -14.55 -17.62
CA ARG A 598 -4.51 -15.11 -18.05
C ARG A 598 -5.61 -14.88 -17.02
N CYS A 599 -5.27 -14.65 -15.76
CA CYS A 599 -6.21 -14.45 -14.65
C CYS A 599 -5.79 -13.23 -13.81
N ARG A 600 -6.76 -12.51 -13.23
CA ARG A 600 -6.49 -11.42 -12.28
C ARG A 600 -6.79 -11.78 -10.84
N TYR A 601 -7.83 -12.56 -10.62
CA TYR A 601 -8.33 -12.91 -9.30
C TYR A 601 -8.30 -14.42 -9.15
N PRO A 602 -7.11 -15.04 -8.97
CA PRO A 602 -6.97 -16.49 -8.96
C PRO A 602 -7.87 -17.15 -7.91
N ARG A 603 -7.99 -16.58 -6.71
CA ARG A 603 -8.90 -17.08 -5.66
C ARG A 603 -10.38 -17.14 -6.09
N LYS A 604 -10.85 -16.17 -6.90
CA LYS A 604 -12.23 -16.20 -7.40
C LYS A 604 -12.40 -17.21 -8.54
N LEU A 605 -11.40 -17.35 -9.41
CA LEU A 605 -11.38 -18.40 -10.43
C LEU A 605 -11.33 -19.80 -9.80
N GLU A 606 -10.57 -19.97 -8.72
CA GLU A 606 -10.50 -21.19 -7.93
C GLU A 606 -11.88 -21.51 -7.33
N ALA A 607 -12.58 -20.53 -6.77
CA ALA A 607 -13.94 -20.71 -6.26
C ALA A 607 -14.92 -21.17 -7.35
N ASP A 608 -14.82 -20.62 -8.58
CA ASP A 608 -15.62 -21.06 -9.72
C ASP A 608 -15.31 -22.51 -10.16
N LEU A 609 -14.06 -22.96 -9.98
CA LEU A 609 -13.66 -24.35 -10.23
C LEU A 609 -14.20 -25.28 -9.13
N TRP A 610 -14.08 -24.89 -7.86
CA TRP A 610 -14.63 -25.64 -6.73
C TRP A 610 -16.14 -25.78 -6.81
N ALA A 611 -16.86 -24.73 -7.21
CA ALA A 611 -18.30 -24.78 -7.42
C ALA A 611 -18.69 -25.82 -8.49
N ARG A 612 -17.89 -25.95 -9.57
CA ARG A 612 -18.10 -26.98 -10.58
C ARG A 612 -17.75 -28.38 -10.05
N GLU A 613 -16.67 -28.51 -9.32
CA GLU A 613 -16.19 -29.76 -8.75
C GLU A 613 -17.18 -30.36 -7.74
N ALA A 614 -17.84 -29.51 -6.96
CA ALA A 614 -18.85 -29.93 -5.98
C ALA A 614 -20.09 -30.57 -6.61
N VAL A 615 -20.39 -30.30 -7.89
CA VAL A 615 -21.51 -30.93 -8.61
C VAL A 615 -21.20 -32.40 -8.92
N PHE A 616 -19.99 -32.68 -9.41
CA PHE A 616 -19.50 -34.03 -9.68
C PHE A 616 -17.99 -33.99 -9.87
N SER A 617 -17.30 -35.05 -9.41
CA SER A 617 -15.84 -35.19 -9.56
C SER A 617 -15.43 -35.01 -11.02
N THR A 618 -14.38 -34.24 -11.26
CA THR A 618 -13.77 -34.09 -12.59
C THR A 618 -12.65 -35.10 -12.87
N GLY A 619 -12.49 -36.10 -11.99
CA GLY A 619 -11.68 -37.29 -12.25
C GLY A 619 -12.27 -38.12 -13.39
N LEU A 620 -11.41 -38.66 -14.25
CA LEU A 620 -11.81 -39.51 -15.38
C LEU A 620 -11.29 -40.95 -15.25
N GLY A 621 -10.60 -41.28 -14.17
CA GLY A 621 -9.82 -42.50 -14.05
C GLY A 621 -8.55 -42.48 -14.92
N PHE A 622 -7.84 -43.62 -14.98
CA PHE A 622 -6.62 -43.79 -15.77
C PHE A 622 -5.52 -42.73 -15.50
N SER A 623 -5.42 -42.22 -14.26
CA SER A 623 -4.48 -41.17 -13.87
C SER A 623 -4.77 -39.76 -14.43
N PHE A 624 -5.99 -39.48 -14.91
CA PHE A 624 -6.38 -38.16 -15.45
C PHE A 624 -7.49 -37.45 -14.66
N ALA A 625 -7.39 -36.11 -14.60
CA ALA A 625 -8.50 -35.23 -14.20
C ALA A 625 -8.61 -34.01 -15.11
N ILE A 626 -9.85 -33.53 -15.32
CA ILE A 626 -10.14 -32.36 -16.16
C ILE A 626 -11.00 -31.34 -15.39
N PRO A 627 -10.42 -30.64 -14.40
CA PRO A 627 -11.11 -29.52 -13.76
C PRO A 627 -11.45 -28.46 -14.81
N HIS A 628 -12.69 -27.97 -14.80
CA HIS A 628 -13.13 -26.99 -15.78
C HIS A 628 -14.13 -26.00 -15.21
N SER A 629 -14.14 -24.77 -15.71
CA SER A 629 -15.16 -23.80 -15.33
C SER A 629 -15.36 -22.71 -16.37
N LYS A 630 -16.54 -22.09 -16.37
CA LYS A 630 -16.80 -20.81 -17.03
C LYS A 630 -16.74 -19.71 -15.98
N SER A 631 -15.79 -18.79 -16.11
CA SER A 631 -15.50 -17.77 -15.10
C SER A 631 -15.44 -16.37 -15.72
N GLU A 632 -15.84 -15.36 -14.94
CA GLU A 632 -15.63 -13.94 -15.25
C GLU A 632 -14.21 -13.47 -14.86
N HIS A 633 -13.46 -14.32 -14.15
CA HIS A 633 -12.15 -14.00 -13.57
C HIS A 633 -10.98 -14.52 -14.40
N ILE A 634 -11.27 -15.23 -15.49
CA ILE A 634 -10.29 -15.57 -16.52
C ILE A 634 -10.40 -14.55 -17.66
N GLU A 635 -9.28 -13.91 -18.00
CA GLU A 635 -9.22 -12.90 -19.06
C GLU A 635 -9.31 -13.57 -20.44
N GLN A 636 -8.73 -14.77 -20.59
CA GLN A 636 -8.74 -15.54 -21.83
C GLN A 636 -9.04 -17.02 -21.58
N SER A 637 -9.90 -17.59 -22.41
CA SER A 637 -10.12 -19.04 -22.39
C SER A 637 -8.80 -19.79 -22.57
N THR A 638 -8.44 -20.60 -21.57
CA THR A 638 -7.12 -21.22 -21.45
C THR A 638 -7.24 -22.70 -21.10
N ILE A 639 -6.36 -23.51 -21.68
CA ILE A 639 -6.06 -24.86 -21.23
C ILE A 639 -4.71 -24.81 -20.50
N SER A 640 -4.70 -25.23 -19.25
CA SER A 640 -3.50 -25.43 -18.45
C SER A 640 -3.28 -26.93 -18.24
N VAL A 641 -2.02 -27.36 -18.32
CA VAL A 641 -1.66 -28.78 -18.19
C VAL A 641 -0.66 -28.93 -17.05
N ALA A 642 -0.91 -29.86 -16.14
CA ALA A 642 0.01 -30.23 -15.08
C ALA A 642 0.32 -31.74 -15.10
N ARG A 643 1.60 -32.11 -14.98
CA ARG A 643 2.04 -33.47 -14.63
C ARG A 643 2.61 -33.46 -13.22
N LEU A 644 1.97 -34.17 -12.31
CA LEU A 644 2.38 -34.26 -10.90
C LEU A 644 3.52 -35.26 -10.71
N GLN A 645 4.38 -35.03 -9.72
CA GLN A 645 5.44 -35.99 -9.36
C GLN A 645 4.87 -37.32 -8.85
N ALA A 646 3.76 -37.25 -8.09
CA ALA A 646 3.01 -38.41 -7.61
C ALA A 646 1.51 -38.22 -7.91
N PRO A 647 0.74 -39.30 -8.12
CA PRO A 647 -0.71 -39.21 -8.23
C PRO A 647 -1.34 -38.63 -6.95
N VAL A 648 -2.40 -37.83 -7.12
CA VAL A 648 -3.18 -37.28 -6.01
C VAL A 648 -4.61 -37.81 -6.08
N ARG A 649 -5.25 -37.96 -4.91
CA ARG A 649 -6.65 -38.37 -4.83
C ARG A 649 -7.57 -37.30 -5.44
N TRP A 650 -8.46 -37.72 -6.33
CA TRP A 650 -9.41 -36.88 -7.04
C TRP A 650 -10.83 -37.46 -6.97
N GLY A 651 -11.48 -37.30 -5.81
CA GLY A 651 -12.73 -38.01 -5.52
C GLY A 651 -12.44 -39.47 -5.21
N ASP A 652 -12.95 -40.37 -6.05
CA ASP A 652 -12.76 -41.83 -5.93
C ASP A 652 -11.61 -42.35 -6.81
N ASP A 653 -11.03 -41.51 -7.68
CA ASP A 653 -9.91 -41.84 -8.55
C ASP A 653 -8.58 -41.25 -8.05
N GLU A 654 -7.46 -41.68 -8.64
CA GLU A 654 -6.17 -40.99 -8.55
C GLU A 654 -5.83 -40.31 -9.90
N ALA A 655 -5.25 -39.12 -9.83
CA ALA A 655 -4.85 -38.35 -11.01
C ALA A 655 -3.40 -37.86 -10.89
N GLN A 656 -2.61 -38.08 -11.94
CA GLN A 656 -1.25 -37.57 -12.08
C GLN A 656 -1.14 -36.54 -13.22
N PHE A 657 -2.02 -36.64 -14.23
CA PHE A 657 -2.10 -35.70 -15.34
C PHE A 657 -3.38 -34.89 -15.25
N ILE A 658 -3.23 -33.58 -15.10
CA ILE A 658 -4.33 -32.65 -14.88
C ILE A 658 -4.42 -31.70 -16.06
N ILE A 659 -5.60 -31.61 -16.67
CA ILE A 659 -5.85 -30.73 -17.81
C ILE A 659 -6.96 -29.77 -17.41
N MET A 660 -6.59 -28.60 -16.92
CA MET A 660 -7.53 -27.60 -16.45
C MET A 660 -8.04 -26.74 -17.61
N LEU A 661 -9.35 -26.57 -17.70
CA LEU A 661 -10.01 -25.80 -18.76
C LEU A 661 -10.78 -24.62 -18.16
N THR A 662 -10.26 -23.42 -18.34
CA THR A 662 -10.93 -22.20 -17.88
C THR A 662 -11.45 -21.44 -19.07
N LEU A 663 -12.77 -21.22 -19.11
CA LEU A 663 -13.44 -20.54 -20.21
C LEU A 663 -13.88 -19.16 -19.74
N ASN A 664 -13.56 -18.13 -20.51
CA ASN A 664 -14.07 -16.80 -20.23
C ASN A 664 -15.58 -16.79 -20.49
N LYS A 665 -16.38 -16.41 -19.47
CA LYS A 665 -17.85 -16.36 -19.54
C LYS A 665 -18.38 -15.40 -20.62
N HIS A 666 -17.60 -14.40 -21.00
CA HIS A 666 -17.96 -13.39 -21.99
C HIS A 666 -17.49 -13.71 -23.41
N ALA A 667 -16.74 -14.80 -23.62
CA ALA A 667 -16.29 -15.21 -24.96
C ALA A 667 -17.47 -15.58 -25.88
N ALA A 668 -17.54 -14.95 -27.04
CA ALA A 668 -18.54 -15.25 -28.06
C ALA A 668 -18.19 -16.55 -28.81
N GLY A 669 -19.07 -17.55 -28.76
CA GLY A 669 -19.05 -18.74 -29.63
C GLY A 669 -18.70 -20.09 -28.96
N ASP A 670 -19.29 -21.17 -29.49
CA ASP A 670 -19.13 -22.55 -29.01
C ASP A 670 -17.84 -23.26 -29.51
N GLN A 671 -16.91 -22.54 -30.13
CA GLN A 671 -15.71 -23.14 -30.74
C GLN A 671 -14.83 -23.85 -29.70
N HIS A 672 -14.72 -23.28 -28.50
CA HIS A 672 -14.02 -23.88 -27.36
C HIS A 672 -14.71 -25.17 -26.87
N MET A 673 -16.06 -25.24 -26.89
CA MET A 673 -16.82 -26.44 -26.50
C MET A 673 -16.66 -27.60 -27.50
N ARG A 674 -16.49 -27.30 -28.80
CA ARG A 674 -16.19 -28.30 -29.83
C ARG A 674 -14.76 -28.83 -29.70
N ILE A 675 -13.80 -27.96 -29.38
CA ILE A 675 -12.41 -28.34 -29.08
C ILE A 675 -12.37 -29.25 -27.84
N PHE A 676 -13.08 -28.88 -26.77
CA PHE A 676 -13.26 -29.68 -25.57
C PHE A 676 -13.80 -31.09 -25.83
N SER A 677 -14.90 -31.20 -26.58
CA SER A 677 -15.54 -32.48 -26.89
C SER A 677 -14.66 -33.41 -27.74
N ARG A 678 -13.70 -32.86 -28.50
CA ARG A 678 -12.70 -33.62 -29.27
C ARG A 678 -11.50 -34.01 -28.41
N LEU A 679 -11.09 -33.14 -27.49
CA LEU A 679 -10.00 -33.37 -26.54
C LEU A 679 -10.31 -34.49 -25.56
N ALA A 680 -11.45 -34.41 -24.87
CA ALA A 680 -11.88 -35.44 -23.90
C ALA A 680 -11.97 -36.84 -24.54
N ARG A 681 -12.30 -36.93 -25.83
CA ARG A 681 -12.35 -38.19 -26.58
C ARG A 681 -10.99 -38.71 -27.07
N ARG A 682 -9.97 -37.84 -27.20
CA ARG A 682 -8.65 -38.20 -27.77
C ARG A 682 -7.53 -38.34 -26.74
N ILE A 683 -7.64 -37.68 -25.58
CA ILE A 683 -6.68 -37.83 -24.47
C ILE A 683 -6.72 -39.25 -23.87
N MET A 684 -7.79 -40.00 -24.10
CA MET A 684 -7.92 -41.41 -23.68
C MET A 684 -7.16 -42.42 -24.57
N HIS A 685 -6.27 -41.97 -25.47
CA HIS A 685 -5.43 -42.85 -26.29
C HIS A 685 -3.97 -42.85 -25.79
N GLU A 686 -3.37 -44.04 -25.65
CA GLU A 686 -2.00 -44.32 -25.16
C GLU A 686 -0.87 -43.46 -25.80
N GLU A 687 -1.10 -42.89 -26.99
CA GLU A 687 -0.12 -42.05 -27.69
C GLU A 687 0.28 -40.77 -26.92
N PHE A 688 -0.61 -40.19 -26.09
CA PHE A 688 -0.31 -38.96 -25.35
C PHE A 688 0.64 -39.20 -24.16
N GLU A 689 0.50 -40.33 -23.47
CA GLU A 689 1.41 -40.72 -22.38
C GLU A 689 2.82 -41.07 -22.90
N LEU A 690 2.90 -41.76 -24.05
CA LEU A 690 4.19 -42.14 -24.66
C LEU A 690 4.97 -40.93 -25.19
N GLY A 691 4.27 -39.94 -25.79
CA GLY A 691 4.89 -38.72 -26.33
C GLY A 691 5.40 -37.74 -25.25
N THR A 692 4.79 -37.76 -24.06
CA THR A 692 5.18 -36.91 -22.92
C THR A 692 6.23 -37.54 -22.00
N ARG A 693 6.70 -38.76 -22.30
CA ARG A 693 7.78 -39.47 -21.58
C ARG A 693 9.07 -39.62 -22.39
N GLY A 694 9.08 -39.18 -23.65
CA GLY A 694 10.14 -39.50 -24.62
C GLY A 694 11.30 -38.50 -24.73
N SER A 695 11.29 -37.38 -24.00
CA SER A 695 12.32 -36.34 -24.09
C SER A 695 13.05 -36.15 -22.77
N SER A 696 14.38 -36.04 -22.81
CA SER A 696 15.21 -35.79 -21.63
C SER A 696 15.25 -34.32 -21.17
N ARG A 697 14.48 -33.42 -21.80
CA ARG A 697 14.43 -31.98 -21.47
C ARG A 697 12.99 -31.47 -21.35
N VAL A 698 12.65 -30.91 -20.20
CA VAL A 698 11.32 -30.34 -19.87
C VAL A 698 10.81 -29.34 -20.93
N ASP A 699 11.69 -28.50 -21.50
CA ASP A 699 11.29 -27.52 -22.53
C ASP A 699 10.80 -28.16 -23.83
N GLN A 700 11.40 -29.28 -24.23
CA GLN A 700 10.97 -30.03 -25.42
C GLN A 700 9.62 -30.71 -25.18
N GLU A 701 9.38 -31.20 -23.95
CA GLU A 701 8.08 -31.75 -23.56
C GLU A 701 6.98 -30.67 -23.56
N LYS A 702 7.25 -29.49 -23.00
CA LYS A 702 6.31 -28.35 -23.07
C LYS A 702 5.99 -27.96 -24.52
N GLN A 703 7.00 -27.98 -25.40
CA GLN A 703 6.81 -27.68 -26.81
C GLN A 703 5.96 -28.75 -27.51
N TYR A 704 6.19 -30.04 -27.23
CA TYR A 704 5.39 -31.14 -27.74
C TYR A 704 3.92 -31.01 -27.30
N VAL A 705 3.67 -30.77 -26.01
CA VAL A 705 2.31 -30.57 -25.48
C VAL A 705 1.65 -29.38 -26.17
N THR A 706 2.33 -28.23 -26.26
CA THR A 706 1.81 -27.05 -26.95
C THR A 706 1.44 -27.36 -28.41
N LEU A 707 2.31 -28.07 -29.14
CA LEU A 707 2.08 -28.51 -30.53
C LEU A 707 0.92 -29.50 -30.66
N TYR A 708 0.78 -30.44 -29.73
CA TYR A 708 -0.30 -31.43 -29.71
C TYR A 708 -1.67 -30.73 -29.59
N PHE A 709 -1.80 -29.81 -28.63
CA PHE A 709 -3.02 -29.01 -28.44
C PHE A 709 -3.26 -28.01 -29.58
N TRP A 710 -2.21 -27.48 -30.20
CA TRP A 710 -2.34 -26.63 -31.39
C TRP A 710 -2.87 -27.41 -32.60
N LYS A 711 -2.35 -28.62 -32.88
CA LYS A 711 -2.84 -29.51 -33.94
C LYS A 711 -4.31 -29.91 -33.74
N LEU A 712 -4.74 -30.07 -32.48
CA LEU A 712 -6.13 -30.34 -32.12
C LEU A 712 -7.07 -29.16 -32.44
N LYS A 713 -6.58 -27.92 -32.34
CA LYS A 713 -7.33 -26.70 -32.72
C LYS A 713 -7.51 -26.59 -34.24
N THR A 714 -6.49 -26.91 -35.02
CA THR A 714 -6.46 -26.70 -36.49
C THR A 714 -6.99 -27.88 -37.31
N GLY A 715 -7.11 -29.08 -36.73
CA GLY A 715 -7.62 -30.27 -37.41
C GLY A 715 -6.62 -30.96 -38.35
N TYR A 716 -5.37 -30.47 -38.42
CA TYR A 716 -4.32 -31.08 -39.24
C TYR A 716 -3.63 -32.23 -38.50
N TYR A 717 -3.91 -33.47 -38.93
CA TYR A 717 -3.07 -34.62 -38.68
C TYR A 717 -2.17 -34.82 -39.91
N CYS A 718 -0.86 -34.57 -39.77
CA CYS A 718 0.11 -35.16 -40.68
C CYS A 718 0.72 -36.35 -39.93
N SER A 719 0.42 -37.55 -40.41
CA SER A 719 0.98 -38.81 -39.95
C SER A 719 2.50 -38.79 -40.12
N TYR A 720 3.24 -38.51 -39.05
CA TYR A 720 4.67 -38.81 -38.97
C TYR A 720 4.89 -39.91 -37.93
N HIS A 721 4.57 -41.13 -38.36
CA HIS A 721 5.34 -42.30 -37.96
C HIS A 721 6.42 -42.50 -39.01
N LYS A 722 7.67 -42.75 -38.55
CA LYS A 722 8.96 -42.74 -39.27
C LYS A 722 9.52 -41.32 -39.41
N TYR A 723 10.63 -40.95 -38.78
CA TYR A 723 11.88 -41.66 -38.47
C TYR A 723 12.41 -41.26 -37.10
#